data_AF-A0A813MH10-F1
#
_entry.id   AF-A0A813MH10-F1
#
_cell.length_a   1.000
_cell.length_b   1.000
_cell.length_c   1.000
_cell.angle_alpha   90.00
_cell.angle_beta   90.00
_cell.angle_gamma   90.00
#
_symmetry.space_group_name_H-M   'P 1'
#
loop_
_entity.id
_entity.type
_entity.pdbx_description
1 polymer ?
#
loop_
_entity_poly.entity_id
_entity_poly.type
_entity_poly.pdbx_seq_one_letter_code
_entity_poly.pdbx_strand_id
1 'polypeptide(L)'
;MVNVLNKILFIYFLILTTITTTINSNEILPCNITTNISEQKINVEYEAKTIQDEFIVQFTGYYTAIARTNYLIRVFERNNVSYYEIVKRNNLMQHYPSDFDIVRFNGNEQIINSLKKHPLIRAIYPHRQIIRHIHYSTVEDSIEIGGNKRKLHRSPPNHIRIAESLQAPKLWKMGHRGSGIHVAVFDTGIQDGHPHFPNIAEVTNWTDEKSDHDTIGHGLFVAGVIGSNSECLGIAPEAQLHIFKVFTNNQISYTSWFLDAFNYAIVKKVHVLNLSIGGPDFMDQPFIDKVWDLTSNSIILVSAIGNDGPLYGTLNNPGDQMDVIGVGSITIDDAISRFSSRGMTIWELPAGYGRMKPDLVTYGSLVRGSNLVSGCKVLSGTSVASPVVTGAVALLASSVLHRTPNIINPATLKQALLASAQRIRHANMFEQGHGKLNLLRAFRILNQYVPQASLSPSYIDFTECPYFWPYCLQPLYYSAMPIIVNVTILNGMDVIGEVVGQPQWHPQDSYGQYLELSFDFSSKLWPWSGYLAISMTIHRNASQFEGIVQGHVTLTIESPAKDSESLIQKSDLILPIRVRIIPTPIRSHRILWDQYHSIGYPPGYFPRDDLKQKNDPLDWNADHIHTNFRHVYEHLRNAGYFIEVLGKPYTCFDASLYGTLLIVDPEEEFFVEEISKLHNDIINKSLSLIVFADWYNVSVMRRVQFFDENTRQWWLPETGGANLPALNNLLKPLGIALGDTVLEGNFDLGEHTIYYASGTHIVQFPADGYLIYRPLIDQGETIIRMPSSSRMPQQRHLNLEDHENRVKHQIDIESIMKTRPISMPILGLVEASGGGRVAIYGDSNCIDSVHLVRDCYWLLLALLEFTTSSRVPKLFLQLDENRQMDLDVPELERLNTSRLHKFSRVIERNDIDNTNKQRELPKCFINQPVKPSEPLITNSVSQNNIMRYQNRFMLNEDDSMDNNVIVDNSETSSHLVRAFFTLQNPIFIPSLIGSIGVFFVFIILCRSRLYRIVIFMLYGNGFYHRKSPNSRLKPISKNRQYHFMSSLSKP
;
A
#
# COMPACT_ATOMS: atom_id res chain seq x y z
N MET A 1 -15.27 -61.98 53.73
CA MET A 1 -16.00 -60.82 53.17
C MET A 1 -15.83 -59.55 54.01
N VAL A 2 -16.06 -59.56 55.33
CA VAL A 2 -16.02 -58.35 56.21
C VAL A 2 -14.79 -57.42 55.99
N ASN A 3 -13.57 -57.96 55.92
CA ASN A 3 -12.36 -57.14 55.73
C ASN A 3 -12.27 -56.39 54.36
N VAL A 4 -13.09 -56.73 53.37
CA VAL A 4 -13.18 -55.97 52.11
C VAL A 4 -14.15 -54.79 52.27
N LEU A 5 -15.30 -55.02 52.92
CA LEU A 5 -16.27 -53.95 53.23
C LEU A 5 -15.63 -52.85 54.09
N ASN A 6 -14.89 -53.22 55.14
CA ASN A 6 -14.26 -52.24 56.03
C ASN A 6 -13.22 -51.35 55.31
N LYS A 7 -12.48 -51.89 54.33
CA LYS A 7 -11.55 -51.07 53.53
C LYS A 7 -12.27 -50.13 52.56
N ILE A 8 -13.38 -50.58 51.97
CA ILE A 8 -14.20 -49.74 51.08
C ILE A 8 -14.87 -48.61 51.89
N LEU A 9 -15.44 -48.90 53.06
CA LEU A 9 -15.99 -47.88 53.96
C LEU A 9 -14.93 -46.86 54.38
N PHE A 10 -13.73 -47.29 54.76
CA PHE A 10 -12.67 -46.37 55.21
C PHE A 10 -12.21 -45.40 54.10
N ILE A 11 -12.10 -45.89 52.86
CA ILE A 11 -11.80 -45.06 51.68
C ILE A 11 -12.95 -44.08 51.39
N TYR A 12 -14.20 -44.55 51.46
CA TYR A 12 -15.38 -43.69 51.25
C TYR A 12 -15.50 -42.60 52.34
N PHE A 13 -15.14 -42.92 53.58
CA PHE A 13 -15.14 -41.97 54.70
C PHE A 13 -14.10 -40.87 54.51
N LEU A 14 -12.87 -41.21 54.09
CA LEU A 14 -11.83 -40.22 53.76
C LEU A 14 -12.28 -39.25 52.65
N ILE A 15 -12.96 -39.77 51.62
CA ILE A 15 -13.47 -38.96 50.49
C ILE A 15 -14.61 -38.03 50.95
N LEU A 16 -15.49 -38.43 51.87
CA LEU A 16 -16.49 -37.52 52.43
C LEU A 16 -15.89 -36.47 53.38
N THR A 17 -14.97 -36.85 54.28
CA THR A 17 -14.36 -35.91 55.24
C THR A 17 -13.50 -34.82 54.61
N THR A 18 -13.13 -34.98 53.33
CA THR A 18 -12.39 -33.97 52.55
C THR A 18 -13.29 -33.05 51.71
N ILE A 19 -14.62 -33.26 51.72
CA ILE A 19 -15.57 -32.51 50.88
C ILE A 19 -16.54 -31.64 51.70
N THR A 20 -16.81 -31.93 52.99
CA THR A 20 -17.84 -31.19 53.77
C THR A 20 -17.44 -30.72 55.18
N THR A 21 -16.38 -29.90 55.28
CA THR A 21 -16.17 -28.87 56.33
C THR A 21 -15.18 -27.85 55.75
N THR A 22 -15.40 -26.53 55.76
CA THR A 22 -16.31 -25.69 56.56
C THR A 22 -17.20 -24.76 55.69
N ILE A 23 -18.27 -24.22 56.28
CA ILE A 23 -19.15 -23.19 55.69
C ILE A 23 -19.21 -21.98 56.62
N ASN A 24 -19.08 -20.79 56.04
CA ASN A 24 -19.41 -19.44 56.53
C ASN A 24 -19.62 -19.19 58.04
N SER A 25 -18.89 -18.20 58.58
CA SER A 25 -19.44 -16.84 58.68
C SER A 25 -18.39 -15.76 58.96
N ASN A 26 -18.50 -14.62 58.29
CA ASN A 26 -17.99 -13.31 58.68
C ASN A 26 -16.47 -13.14 58.92
N GLU A 27 -15.66 -13.22 57.86
CA GLU A 27 -14.66 -12.18 57.60
C GLU A 27 -14.36 -12.10 56.09
N ILE A 28 -14.74 -10.99 55.44
CA ILE A 28 -14.61 -10.81 53.99
C ILE A 28 -13.42 -9.89 53.71
N LEU A 29 -12.22 -10.46 53.61
CA LEU A 29 -11.18 -9.87 52.77
C LEU A 29 -11.40 -10.35 51.32
N PRO A 30 -11.70 -9.46 50.36
CA PRO A 30 -11.95 -9.88 49.00
C PRO A 30 -10.63 -10.21 48.29
N CYS A 31 -10.38 -11.49 48.02
CA CYS A 31 -9.38 -11.93 47.02
C CYS A 31 -9.88 -11.64 45.58
N ASN A 32 -10.28 -10.39 45.34
CA ASN A 32 -10.76 -9.91 44.05
C ASN A 32 -9.56 -9.56 43.15
N ILE A 33 -8.74 -10.57 42.83
CA ILE A 33 -7.75 -10.47 41.76
C ILE A 33 -8.49 -10.63 40.41
N THR A 34 -9.41 -9.71 40.16
CA THR A 34 -9.73 -9.29 38.80
C THR A 34 -8.48 -8.65 38.24
N THR A 35 -7.67 -9.42 37.51
CA THR A 35 -6.67 -8.86 36.62
C THR A 35 -7.40 -8.05 35.55
N ASN A 36 -7.53 -6.74 35.79
CA ASN A 36 -7.93 -5.78 34.78
C ASN A 36 -6.82 -5.70 33.72
N ILE A 37 -6.78 -6.71 32.84
CA ILE A 37 -6.03 -6.66 31.60
C ILE A 37 -6.79 -5.67 30.69
N SER A 38 -6.48 -4.39 30.85
CA SER A 38 -7.00 -3.34 29.99
C SER A 38 -6.52 -3.59 28.56
N GLU A 39 -7.44 -3.46 27.59
CA GLU A 39 -7.04 -3.43 26.19
C GLU A 39 -6.24 -2.13 25.95
N GLN A 40 -5.06 -2.27 25.37
CA GLN A 40 -4.29 -1.16 24.84
C GLN A 40 -4.35 -1.21 23.31
N LYS A 41 -5.01 -0.22 22.70
CA LYS A 41 -4.88 0.03 21.25
C LYS A 41 -3.56 0.77 21.02
N ILE A 42 -2.76 0.23 20.10
CA ILE A 42 -1.55 0.88 19.62
C ILE A 42 -1.97 1.96 18.60
N ASN A 43 -1.61 3.22 18.86
CA ASN A 43 -1.45 4.25 17.83
C ASN A 43 0.05 4.40 17.56
N VAL A 44 0.43 4.71 16.32
CA VAL A 44 1.85 4.91 15.95
C VAL A 44 1.96 6.09 14.99
N GLU A 45 2.55 7.18 15.45
CA GLU A 45 2.87 8.36 14.64
C GLU A 45 4.37 8.33 14.24
N TYR A 46 4.77 9.04 13.18
CA TYR A 46 6.13 8.99 12.63
C TYR A 46 6.65 10.37 12.19
N GLU A 47 7.96 10.59 12.39
CA GLU A 47 8.73 11.77 11.96
C GLU A 47 9.96 11.28 11.16
N ALA A 48 10.20 11.73 9.91
CA ALA A 48 11.31 11.25 9.06
C ALA A 48 12.38 12.34 8.78
N LYS A 49 13.54 12.24 9.45
CA LYS A 49 14.51 13.32 9.67
C LYS A 49 15.74 13.33 8.75
N THR A 50 15.67 14.01 7.60
CA THR A 50 16.87 14.24 6.76
C THR A 50 17.94 15.04 7.51
N ILE A 51 19.15 14.48 7.56
CA ILE A 51 20.30 15.05 8.25
C ILE A 51 21.00 16.02 7.29
N GLN A 52 21.31 17.21 7.80
CA GLN A 52 21.97 18.25 7.02
C GLN A 52 23.37 17.79 6.57
N ASP A 53 23.69 18.03 5.29
CA ASP A 53 24.97 17.75 4.65
C ASP A 53 25.39 16.26 4.64
N GLU A 54 24.53 15.31 5.02
CA GLU A 54 24.79 13.87 4.98
C GLU A 54 23.99 13.14 3.90
N PHE A 55 24.69 12.25 3.19
CA PHE A 55 24.14 11.48 2.08
C PHE A 55 24.50 9.99 2.21
N ILE A 56 23.54 9.12 1.94
CA ILE A 56 23.78 7.70 1.67
C ILE A 56 24.21 7.58 0.20
N VAL A 57 25.44 7.11 -0.03
CA VAL A 57 25.93 6.74 -1.36
C VAL A 57 25.80 5.23 -1.51
N GLN A 58 24.93 4.78 -2.40
CA GLN A 58 24.78 3.37 -2.76
C GLN A 58 25.68 3.01 -3.95
N PHE A 59 26.30 1.83 -3.88
CA PHE A 59 27.18 1.27 -4.89
C PHE A 59 26.48 0.16 -5.69
N THR A 60 26.99 -0.15 -6.87
CA THR A 60 26.47 -1.21 -7.76
C THR A 60 26.89 -2.63 -7.33
N GLY A 61 26.98 -2.90 -6.03
CA GLY A 61 27.52 -4.15 -5.49
C GLY A 61 28.10 -4.00 -4.09
N TYR A 62 28.40 -5.15 -3.49
CA TYR A 62 29.04 -5.24 -2.18
C TYR A 62 30.56 -5.14 -2.33
N TYR A 63 31.16 -4.16 -1.65
CA TYR A 63 32.59 -3.85 -1.70
C TYR A 63 33.18 -3.69 -0.29
N THR A 64 34.49 -3.83 -0.14
CA THR A 64 35.19 -3.55 1.14
C THR A 64 35.22 -2.04 1.43
N ALA A 65 35.34 -1.65 2.70
CA ALA A 65 35.38 -0.24 3.11
C ALA A 65 36.51 0.55 2.43
N ILE A 66 37.67 -0.10 2.21
CA ILE A 66 38.83 0.48 1.51
C ILE A 66 38.47 0.77 0.04
N ALA A 67 37.81 -0.16 -0.66
CA ALA A 67 37.42 0.03 -2.05
C ALA A 67 36.40 1.17 -2.23
N ARG A 68 35.36 1.21 -1.38
CA ARG A 68 34.33 2.27 -1.39
C ARG A 68 34.93 3.64 -1.10
N THR A 69 35.79 3.72 -0.08
CA THR A 69 36.58 4.92 0.25
C THR A 69 37.39 5.42 -0.94
N ASN A 70 38.11 4.52 -1.62
CA ASN A 70 38.91 4.88 -2.81
C ASN A 70 38.06 5.36 -4.00
N TYR A 71 36.84 4.87 -4.17
CA TYR A 71 35.91 5.39 -5.19
C TYR A 71 35.43 6.80 -4.86
N LEU A 72 35.04 7.03 -3.59
CA LEU A 72 34.56 8.32 -3.10
C LEU A 72 35.63 9.42 -3.18
N ILE A 73 36.84 9.15 -2.66
CA ILE A 73 37.98 10.08 -2.67
C ILE A 73 38.26 10.57 -4.10
N ARG A 74 38.32 9.66 -5.08
CA ARG A 74 38.58 10.02 -6.50
C ARG A 74 37.52 10.94 -7.10
N VAL A 75 36.26 10.86 -6.65
CA VAL A 75 35.21 11.80 -7.10
C VAL A 75 35.38 13.15 -6.42
N PHE A 76 35.65 13.19 -5.12
CA PHE A 76 35.84 14.45 -4.37
C PHE A 76 37.09 15.23 -4.80
N GLU A 77 38.22 14.53 -5.00
CA GLU A 77 39.45 15.11 -5.56
C GLU A 77 39.20 15.71 -6.95
N ARG A 78 38.54 14.98 -7.85
CA ARG A 78 38.24 15.44 -9.21
C ARG A 78 37.33 16.67 -9.26
N ASN A 79 36.53 16.91 -8.22
CA ASN A 79 35.62 18.04 -8.12
C ASN A 79 36.13 19.14 -7.16
N ASN A 80 37.39 19.08 -6.69
CA ASN A 80 38.01 20.03 -5.77
C ASN A 80 37.18 20.30 -4.49
N VAL A 81 36.55 19.25 -3.92
CA VAL A 81 35.66 19.40 -2.76
C VAL A 81 36.49 19.69 -1.50
N SER A 82 36.28 20.89 -0.92
CA SER A 82 37.12 21.44 0.15
C SER A 82 36.94 20.78 1.52
N TYR A 83 35.79 20.14 1.77
CA TYR A 83 35.54 19.36 2.97
C TYR A 83 34.56 18.21 2.67
N TYR A 84 34.97 16.99 3.02
CA TYR A 84 34.14 15.81 3.05
C TYR A 84 34.61 14.86 4.17
N GLU A 85 33.69 14.07 4.71
CA GLU A 85 33.93 13.08 5.75
C GLU A 85 33.13 11.81 5.42
N ILE A 86 33.78 10.64 5.38
CA ILE A 86 33.07 9.36 5.28
C ILE A 86 32.74 8.91 6.70
N VAL A 87 31.46 8.92 7.06
CA VAL A 87 31.01 8.71 8.44
C VAL A 87 31.14 7.23 8.79
N LYS A 88 31.86 6.94 9.88
CA LYS A 88 32.15 5.56 10.31
C LYS A 88 30.91 4.89 10.89
N ARG A 89 30.60 3.69 10.38
CA ARG A 89 29.49 2.84 10.83
C ARG A 89 30.02 1.83 11.85
N ASN A 90 30.00 2.22 13.13
CA ASN A 90 30.62 1.47 14.23
C ASN A 90 29.74 0.31 14.74
N ASN A 91 29.33 -0.59 13.84
CA ASN A 91 28.42 -1.70 14.12
C ASN A 91 28.97 -3.04 13.59
N LEU A 92 28.22 -4.14 13.73
CA LEU A 92 28.68 -5.47 13.31
C LEU A 92 28.98 -5.57 11.80
N MET A 93 28.37 -4.74 10.96
CA MET A 93 28.63 -4.69 9.52
C MET A 93 29.97 -4.02 9.15
N GLN A 94 30.69 -3.39 10.08
CA GLN A 94 31.99 -2.75 9.80
C GLN A 94 33.06 -3.72 9.27
N HIS A 95 32.92 -5.02 9.59
CA HIS A 95 33.84 -6.09 9.20
C HIS A 95 33.45 -6.77 7.88
N TYR A 96 32.29 -6.46 7.31
CA TYR A 96 31.74 -7.13 6.14
C TYR A 96 31.75 -6.20 4.90
N PRO A 97 31.68 -6.76 3.68
CA PRO A 97 31.33 -6.00 2.49
C PRO A 97 29.98 -5.27 2.66
N SER A 98 29.88 -4.07 2.10
CA SER A 98 28.65 -3.26 2.08
C SER A 98 28.42 -2.69 0.70
N ASP A 99 27.16 -2.47 0.37
CA ASP A 99 26.65 -1.77 -0.80
C ASP A 99 26.47 -0.26 -0.58
N PHE A 100 26.68 0.26 0.63
CA PHE A 100 26.58 1.69 0.91
C PHE A 100 27.63 2.19 1.90
N ASP A 101 27.85 3.51 1.87
CA ASP A 101 28.43 4.30 2.96
C ASP A 101 27.68 5.63 3.15
N ILE A 102 27.83 6.21 4.34
CA ILE A 102 27.34 7.56 4.67
C ILE A 102 28.49 8.54 4.42
N VAL A 103 28.22 9.63 3.70
CA VAL A 103 29.20 10.68 3.43
C VAL A 103 28.63 12.04 3.76
N ARG A 104 29.35 12.80 4.59
CA ARG A 104 29.06 14.17 4.97
C ARG A 104 29.88 15.12 4.10
N PHE A 105 29.25 16.01 3.34
CA PHE A 105 29.93 17.05 2.55
C PHE A 105 28.98 18.21 2.27
N ASN A 106 29.53 19.43 2.15
CA ASN A 106 28.74 20.61 1.81
C ASN A 106 28.20 20.47 0.37
N GLY A 107 26.90 20.22 0.26
CA GLY A 107 26.27 19.73 -0.97
C GLY A 107 26.01 20.82 -2.00
N ASN A 108 26.80 20.84 -3.08
CA ASN A 108 26.37 21.49 -4.32
C ASN A 108 25.86 20.46 -5.35
N GLU A 109 25.00 20.90 -6.25
CA GLU A 109 24.34 20.03 -7.24
C GLU A 109 25.32 19.43 -8.27
N GLN A 110 26.46 20.09 -8.50
CA GLN A 110 27.52 19.60 -9.39
C GLN A 110 28.20 18.35 -8.81
N ILE A 111 28.51 18.34 -7.51
CA ILE A 111 29.11 17.18 -6.81
C ILE A 111 28.14 16.00 -6.79
N ILE A 112 26.86 16.25 -6.48
CA ILE A 112 25.81 15.22 -6.51
C ILE A 112 25.69 14.62 -7.91
N ASN A 113 25.69 15.45 -8.96
CA ASN A 113 25.64 14.98 -10.35
C ASN A 113 26.94 14.32 -10.83
N SER A 114 28.09 14.64 -10.25
CA SER A 114 29.36 13.92 -10.47
C SER A 114 29.36 12.54 -9.81
N LEU A 115 28.80 12.40 -8.60
CA LEU A 115 28.64 11.11 -7.92
C LEU A 115 27.65 10.21 -8.69
N LYS A 116 26.50 10.74 -9.13
CA LYS A 116 25.53 10.03 -9.99
C LYS A 116 26.09 9.57 -11.35
N LYS A 117 27.20 10.15 -11.82
CA LYS A 117 27.89 9.78 -13.07
C LYS A 117 29.01 8.75 -12.88
N HIS A 118 29.31 8.34 -11.65
CA HIS A 118 30.35 7.36 -11.39
C HIS A 118 29.82 5.93 -11.66
N PRO A 119 30.49 5.10 -12.49
CA PRO A 119 29.91 3.84 -12.98
C PRO A 119 29.70 2.75 -11.92
N LEU A 120 30.25 2.92 -10.72
CA LEU A 120 30.05 2.01 -9.58
C LEU A 120 29.13 2.57 -8.49
N ILE A 121 28.57 3.78 -8.67
CA ILE A 121 27.56 4.35 -7.77
C ILE A 121 26.19 4.10 -8.41
N ARG A 122 25.30 3.39 -7.69
CA ARG A 122 23.91 3.13 -8.09
C ARG A 122 23.08 4.39 -7.94
N ALA A 123 23.17 5.03 -6.78
CA ALA A 123 22.36 6.17 -6.39
C ALA A 123 23.01 6.97 -5.24
N ILE A 124 22.48 8.17 -5.01
CA ILE A 124 22.80 9.00 -3.85
C ILE A 124 21.50 9.61 -3.31
N TYR A 125 21.29 9.46 -2.00
CA TYR A 125 20.09 9.89 -1.30
C TYR A 125 20.47 10.71 -0.05
N PRO A 126 19.64 11.68 0.38
CA PRO A 126 19.85 12.33 1.68
C PRO A 126 19.72 11.30 2.81
N HIS A 127 20.64 11.31 3.79
CA HIS A 127 20.57 10.40 4.93
C HIS A 127 19.44 10.81 5.88
N ARG A 128 18.57 9.87 6.29
CA ARG A 128 17.48 10.15 7.23
C ARG A 128 17.63 9.41 8.56
N GLN A 129 17.28 10.12 9.63
CA GLN A 129 16.80 9.60 10.91
C GLN A 129 15.28 9.32 10.79
N ILE A 130 14.69 8.52 11.68
CA ILE A 130 13.24 8.34 11.81
C ILE A 130 12.91 8.33 13.30
N ILE A 131 11.87 9.04 13.73
CA ILE A 131 11.32 8.97 15.09
C ILE A 131 9.94 8.32 14.99
N ARG A 132 9.65 7.38 15.90
CA ARG A 132 8.38 6.65 15.99
C ARG A 132 7.72 6.97 17.32
N HIS A 133 6.44 7.31 17.34
CA HIS A 133 5.71 7.60 18.57
C HIS A 133 4.64 6.54 18.81
N ILE A 134 5.02 5.43 19.46
CA ILE A 134 4.06 4.44 19.95
C ILE A 134 3.29 5.04 21.14
N HIS A 135 1.99 5.23 20.96
CA HIS A 135 1.05 5.62 22.01
C HIS A 135 0.12 4.45 22.35
N TYR A 136 0.20 3.97 23.59
CA TYR A 136 -0.71 2.96 24.13
C TYR A 136 -1.95 3.63 24.72
N SER A 137 -3.08 3.54 24.00
CA SER A 137 -4.36 4.10 24.46
C SER A 137 -5.23 3.02 25.10
N THR A 138 -5.70 3.23 26.33
CA THR A 138 -6.65 2.34 26.99
C THR A 138 -8.05 2.51 26.40
N VAL A 139 -8.68 1.42 25.98
CA VAL A 139 -10.00 1.47 25.32
C VAL A 139 -11.13 1.66 26.35
N GLU A 140 -11.56 2.90 26.58
CA GLU A 140 -12.87 3.18 27.19
C GLU A 140 -13.98 3.17 26.12
N ASP A 141 -14.69 2.05 26.03
CA ASP A 141 -15.82 1.80 25.12
C ASP A 141 -16.98 2.78 25.40
N SER A 142 -16.97 3.95 24.73
CA SER A 142 -17.97 5.01 24.87
C SER A 142 -18.69 5.28 23.55
N ILE A 143 -19.79 4.55 23.34
CA ILE A 143 -20.67 4.70 22.18
C ILE A 143 -21.65 5.85 22.45
N GLU A 144 -21.45 7.01 21.82
CA GLU A 144 -22.42 8.10 21.85
C GLU A 144 -23.54 7.87 20.83
N ILE A 145 -24.62 7.24 21.28
CA ILE A 145 -25.93 7.27 20.61
C ILE A 145 -26.85 8.16 21.45
N GLY A 146 -27.27 9.30 20.90
CA GLY A 146 -28.43 10.05 21.38
C GLY A 146 -28.39 10.51 22.84
N GLY A 147 -27.31 11.17 23.28
CA GLY A 147 -27.32 12.01 24.48
C GLY A 147 -27.49 11.30 25.84
N ASN A 148 -27.24 10.00 25.96
CA ASN A 148 -27.32 9.28 27.23
C ASN A 148 -26.17 8.26 27.43
N LYS A 149 -25.16 8.62 28.22
CA LYS A 149 -24.02 7.76 28.56
C LYS A 149 -24.41 6.64 29.54
N ARG A 150 -24.88 5.51 29.03
CA ARG A 150 -25.10 4.27 29.82
C ARG A 150 -23.85 3.38 29.78
N LYS A 151 -23.10 3.28 30.88
CA LYS A 151 -22.03 2.29 31.03
C LYS A 151 -22.64 0.88 31.03
N LEU A 152 -22.36 0.11 29.98
CA LEU A 152 -22.83 -1.28 29.86
C LEU A 152 -21.81 -2.20 30.54
N HIS A 153 -22.19 -2.85 31.65
CA HIS A 153 -21.35 -3.89 32.25
C HIS A 153 -21.32 -5.13 31.36
N ARG A 154 -20.34 -5.20 30.46
CA ARG A 154 -19.98 -6.41 29.70
C ARG A 154 -19.13 -7.35 30.56
N SER A 155 -19.21 -8.64 30.25
CA SER A 155 -18.31 -9.69 30.75
C SER A 155 -16.84 -9.37 30.41
N PRO A 156 -15.84 -9.92 31.15
CA PRO A 156 -14.42 -9.71 30.84
C PRO A 156 -14.09 -10.10 29.39
N PRO A 157 -13.16 -9.39 28.72
CA PRO A 157 -12.89 -9.57 27.31
C PRO A 157 -12.29 -10.95 27.00
N ASN A 158 -12.89 -11.66 26.03
CA ASN A 158 -12.36 -12.91 25.49
C ASN A 158 -11.11 -12.64 24.64
N HIS A 159 -9.95 -12.53 25.28
CA HIS A 159 -8.67 -12.33 24.59
C HIS A 159 -8.34 -13.51 23.64
N ILE A 160 -7.73 -13.21 22.49
CA ILE A 160 -7.41 -14.21 21.46
C ILE A 160 -6.10 -14.94 21.82
N ARG A 161 -6.18 -16.27 21.95
CA ARG A 161 -5.02 -17.17 21.99
C ARG A 161 -4.66 -17.60 20.57
N ILE A 162 -3.85 -16.79 19.88
CA ILE A 162 -3.64 -16.87 18.43
C ILE A 162 -3.26 -18.27 17.90
N ALA A 163 -2.45 -19.03 18.62
CA ALA A 163 -2.05 -20.38 18.23
C ALA A 163 -3.23 -21.38 18.28
N GLU A 164 -4.11 -21.27 19.29
CA GLU A 164 -5.33 -22.10 19.40
C GLU A 164 -6.33 -21.71 18.29
N SER A 165 -6.58 -20.41 18.11
CA SER A 165 -7.53 -19.88 17.12
C SER A 165 -7.14 -20.21 15.67
N LEU A 166 -5.84 -20.19 15.34
CA LEU A 166 -5.32 -20.63 14.03
C LEU A 166 -5.05 -22.14 13.95
N GLN A 167 -5.32 -22.88 15.03
CA GLN A 167 -5.20 -24.34 15.11
C GLN A 167 -3.76 -24.88 14.94
N ALA A 168 -2.75 -24.05 15.24
CA ALA A 168 -1.32 -24.42 15.22
C ALA A 168 -0.98 -25.69 16.03
N PRO A 169 -1.61 -25.98 17.20
CA PRO A 169 -1.45 -27.25 17.90
C PRO A 169 -1.70 -28.52 17.08
N LYS A 170 -2.40 -28.45 15.94
CA LYS A 170 -2.54 -29.60 15.03
C LYS A 170 -1.27 -29.88 14.23
N LEU A 171 -0.50 -28.85 13.87
CA LEU A 171 0.81 -29.00 13.21
C LEU A 171 1.90 -29.34 14.23
N TRP A 172 1.82 -28.80 15.45
CA TRP A 172 2.72 -29.18 16.55
C TRP A 172 2.63 -30.68 16.87
N LYS A 173 1.41 -31.25 16.85
CA LYS A 173 1.17 -32.70 16.99
C LYS A 173 1.68 -33.54 15.82
N MET A 174 2.06 -32.93 14.70
CA MET A 174 2.73 -33.57 13.55
C MET A 174 4.25 -33.42 13.60
N GLY A 175 4.81 -32.78 14.65
CA GLY A 175 6.24 -32.52 14.80
C GLY A 175 6.72 -31.22 14.14
N HIS A 176 5.82 -30.39 13.59
CA HIS A 176 6.17 -29.09 13.01
C HIS A 176 5.93 -27.99 14.03
N ARG A 177 6.98 -27.30 14.49
CA ARG A 177 6.90 -26.27 15.55
C ARG A 177 7.76 -25.02 15.29
N GLY A 178 8.35 -24.89 14.09
CA GLY A 178 9.28 -23.81 13.74
C GLY A 178 10.76 -24.21 13.72
N SER A 179 11.10 -25.39 14.23
CA SER A 179 12.49 -25.88 14.31
C SER A 179 13.22 -25.80 12.97
N GLY A 180 14.48 -25.33 13.03
CA GLY A 180 15.34 -25.09 11.87
C GLY A 180 15.08 -23.79 11.11
N ILE A 181 14.03 -23.03 11.44
CA ILE A 181 13.71 -21.75 10.77
C ILE A 181 14.23 -20.57 11.59
N HIS A 182 15.06 -19.76 10.94
CA HIS A 182 15.61 -18.52 11.50
C HIS A 182 14.64 -17.36 11.21
N VAL A 183 14.19 -16.66 12.23
CA VAL A 183 13.23 -15.54 12.12
C VAL A 183 13.85 -14.28 12.70
N ALA A 184 14.00 -13.24 11.87
CA ALA A 184 14.46 -11.93 12.31
C ALA A 184 13.30 -11.02 12.71
N VAL A 185 13.41 -10.40 13.88
CA VAL A 185 12.46 -9.41 14.41
C VAL A 185 13.17 -8.07 14.53
N PHE A 186 12.78 -7.11 13.69
CA PHE A 186 13.30 -5.75 13.68
C PHE A 186 12.35 -4.87 14.49
N ASP A 187 12.76 -4.42 15.68
CA ASP A 187 11.92 -3.57 16.55
C ASP A 187 12.72 -2.88 17.67
N THR A 188 12.12 -2.67 18.85
CA THR A 188 12.71 -2.05 20.05
C THR A 188 13.70 -2.94 20.83
N GLY A 189 13.89 -4.21 20.43
CA GLY A 189 14.78 -5.18 21.07
C GLY A 189 14.05 -6.33 21.77
N ILE A 190 14.68 -6.92 22.79
CA ILE A 190 14.06 -7.88 23.72
C ILE A 190 14.64 -7.66 25.14
N GLN A 191 14.04 -8.26 26.17
CA GLN A 191 14.63 -8.32 27.52
C GLN A 191 15.36 -9.65 27.71
N ASP A 192 16.64 -9.59 28.08
CA ASP A 192 17.47 -10.78 28.32
C ASP A 192 16.90 -11.69 29.42
N GLY A 193 17.04 -13.01 29.21
CA GLY A 193 16.61 -14.04 30.16
C GLY A 193 15.09 -14.15 30.35
N HIS A 194 14.27 -13.44 29.56
CA HIS A 194 12.81 -13.43 29.75
C HIS A 194 12.21 -14.84 29.59
N PRO A 195 11.42 -15.35 30.57
CA PRO A 195 11.10 -16.78 30.72
C PRO A 195 10.23 -17.41 29.61
N HIS A 196 9.76 -16.61 28.66
CA HIS A 196 9.01 -17.09 27.49
C HIS A 196 9.92 -17.53 26.32
N PHE A 197 11.21 -17.18 26.34
CA PHE A 197 12.10 -17.26 25.18
C PHE A 197 13.38 -18.09 25.43
N PRO A 198 13.28 -19.43 25.49
CA PRO A 198 14.46 -20.29 25.59
C PRO A 198 15.27 -20.37 24.27
N ASN A 199 14.72 -19.87 23.15
CA ASN A 199 15.20 -20.11 21.78
C ASN A 199 15.64 -18.81 21.07
N ILE A 200 16.22 -17.86 21.79
CA ILE A 200 16.88 -16.68 21.19
C ILE A 200 18.24 -17.15 20.64
N ALA A 201 18.45 -16.98 19.34
CA ALA A 201 19.74 -17.29 18.71
C ALA A 201 20.71 -16.11 18.83
N GLU A 202 20.20 -14.87 18.76
CA GLU A 202 21.02 -13.66 18.79
C GLU A 202 20.18 -12.43 19.17
N VAL A 203 20.79 -11.49 19.90
CA VAL A 203 20.30 -10.13 20.08
C VAL A 203 21.39 -9.18 19.57
N THR A 204 21.04 -8.23 18.70
CA THR A 204 21.98 -7.22 18.18
C THR A 204 21.38 -5.83 18.30
N ASN A 205 22.20 -4.85 18.69
CA ASN A 205 21.83 -3.44 18.60
C ASN A 205 22.48 -2.79 17.37
N TRP A 206 21.66 -2.12 16.57
CA TRP A 206 22.09 -1.34 15.39
C TRP A 206 22.10 0.16 15.66
N THR A 207 21.62 0.57 16.83
CA THR A 207 21.57 1.95 17.30
C THR A 207 22.82 2.34 18.09
N ASP A 208 23.07 3.64 18.25
CA ASP A 208 24.16 4.16 19.10
C ASP A 208 23.91 4.01 20.62
N GLU A 209 22.81 3.37 21.05
CA GLU A 209 22.58 3.09 22.47
C GLU A 209 23.52 1.99 23.02
N LYS A 210 23.99 2.17 24.25
CA LYS A 210 24.88 1.20 24.92
C LYS A 210 24.13 -0.02 25.52
N SER A 211 22.84 -0.16 25.26
CA SER A 211 22.01 -1.26 25.76
C SER A 211 21.11 -1.80 24.65
N ASP A 212 21.10 -3.12 24.57
CA ASP A 212 20.27 -3.99 23.73
C ASP A 212 18.85 -4.21 24.29
N HIS A 213 18.64 -3.94 25.57
CA HIS A 213 17.39 -4.19 26.27
C HIS A 213 16.21 -3.40 25.67
N ASP A 214 15.04 -4.04 25.55
CA ASP A 214 13.78 -3.41 25.17
C ASP A 214 13.08 -2.80 26.39
N THR A 215 13.11 -1.48 26.56
CA THR A 215 12.36 -0.81 27.64
C THR A 215 10.92 -0.43 27.25
N ILE A 216 10.51 -0.69 25.99
CA ILE A 216 9.21 -0.30 25.42
C ILE A 216 8.24 -1.51 25.37
N GLY A 217 8.78 -2.71 25.28
CA GLY A 217 8.05 -3.98 25.28
C GLY A 217 7.26 -4.25 23.99
N HIS A 218 7.55 -3.56 22.88
CA HIS A 218 6.89 -3.84 21.60
C HIS A 218 7.58 -5.02 20.90
N GLY A 219 8.91 -4.97 20.75
CA GLY A 219 9.71 -6.07 20.19
C GLY A 219 9.53 -7.39 20.93
N LEU A 220 9.56 -7.37 22.27
CA LEU A 220 9.29 -8.53 23.12
C LEU A 220 7.89 -9.15 22.85
N PHE A 221 6.86 -8.33 22.64
CA PHE A 221 5.50 -8.81 22.37
C PHE A 221 5.39 -9.42 20.96
N VAL A 222 5.96 -8.74 19.95
CA VAL A 222 6.04 -9.19 18.56
C VAL A 222 6.77 -10.54 18.46
N ALA A 223 7.94 -10.65 19.09
CA ALA A 223 8.69 -11.90 19.23
C ALA A 223 7.86 -12.99 19.95
N GLY A 224 7.08 -12.61 20.96
CA GLY A 224 6.22 -13.52 21.73
C GLY A 224 5.13 -14.19 20.90
N VAL A 225 4.44 -13.41 20.07
CA VAL A 225 3.43 -13.92 19.13
C VAL A 225 4.04 -14.90 18.11
N ILE A 226 5.29 -14.68 17.70
CA ILE A 226 6.02 -15.58 16.79
C ILE A 226 6.42 -16.87 17.52
N GLY A 227 7.21 -16.78 18.60
CA GLY A 227 8.03 -17.89 19.10
C GLY A 227 8.07 -18.11 20.61
N SER A 228 7.16 -17.50 21.40
CA SER A 228 7.07 -17.81 22.83
C SER A 228 6.73 -19.28 23.09
N ASN A 229 7.42 -19.91 24.03
CA ASN A 229 7.20 -21.30 24.45
C ASN A 229 6.64 -21.43 25.90
N SER A 230 6.18 -20.33 26.50
CA SER A 230 5.55 -20.30 27.84
C SER A 230 4.37 -19.32 27.93
N GLU A 231 3.47 -19.57 28.89
CA GLU A 231 2.19 -18.87 29.16
C GLU A 231 1.35 -18.46 27.93
N CYS A 232 1.69 -17.36 27.25
CA CYS A 232 1.21 -17.04 25.91
C CYS A 232 2.08 -17.74 24.86
N LEU A 233 1.67 -18.93 24.42
CA LEU A 233 2.37 -19.65 23.35
C LEU A 233 2.28 -18.90 22.02
N GLY A 234 3.44 -18.67 21.41
CA GLY A 234 3.56 -18.23 20.01
C GLY A 234 3.23 -19.35 19.04
N ILE A 235 3.22 -19.04 17.74
CA ILE A 235 2.78 -19.98 16.69
C ILE A 235 3.89 -20.98 16.31
N ALA A 236 5.14 -20.54 16.34
CA ALA A 236 6.34 -21.31 16.00
C ALA A 236 7.32 -21.33 17.19
N PRO A 237 6.98 -21.99 18.32
CA PRO A 237 7.74 -21.95 19.58
C PRO A 237 9.14 -22.58 19.52
N GLU A 238 9.50 -23.26 18.43
CA GLU A 238 10.84 -23.83 18.19
C GLU A 238 11.60 -23.10 17.05
N ALA A 239 11.08 -21.97 16.54
CA ALA A 239 11.82 -21.10 15.64
C ALA A 239 13.00 -20.41 16.36
N GLN A 240 14.09 -20.20 15.65
CA GLN A 240 15.28 -19.49 16.16
C GLN A 240 15.09 -17.99 15.96
N LEU A 241 14.99 -17.24 17.06
CA LEU A 241 14.73 -15.80 16.99
C LEU A 241 16.05 -15.00 16.95
N HIS A 242 16.18 -14.16 15.94
CA HIS A 242 17.23 -13.13 15.83
C HIS A 242 16.57 -11.78 16.11
N ILE A 243 16.92 -11.12 17.21
CA ILE A 243 16.29 -9.86 17.63
C ILE A 243 17.22 -8.70 17.28
N PHE A 244 16.81 -7.87 16.32
CA PHE A 244 17.58 -6.72 15.86
C PHE A 244 16.93 -5.44 16.42
N LYS A 245 17.54 -4.84 17.45
CA LYS A 245 17.14 -3.53 17.97
C LYS A 245 17.57 -2.48 16.96
N VAL A 246 16.58 -1.92 16.26
CA VAL A 246 16.75 -0.86 15.25
C VAL A 246 16.15 0.47 15.69
N PHE A 247 15.39 0.49 16.79
CA PHE A 247 14.92 1.69 17.47
C PHE A 247 15.58 1.85 18.85
N THR A 248 15.97 3.07 19.20
CA THR A 248 16.39 3.44 20.55
C THR A 248 15.22 3.40 21.53
N ASN A 249 15.50 3.51 22.82
CA ASN A 249 14.46 3.65 23.85
C ASN A 249 13.71 4.99 23.74
N ASN A 250 14.32 6.00 23.11
CA ASN A 250 13.65 7.24 22.66
C ASN A 250 12.90 7.07 21.33
N GLN A 251 12.78 5.83 20.82
CA GLN A 251 12.13 5.48 19.56
C GLN A 251 12.70 6.18 18.31
N ILE A 252 13.99 6.50 18.33
CA ILE A 252 14.75 7.03 17.18
C ILE A 252 15.42 5.87 16.43
N SER A 253 15.45 5.94 15.10
CA SER A 253 16.17 5.08 14.18
C SER A 253 16.86 5.90 13.09
N TYR A 254 17.64 5.26 12.22
CA TYR A 254 18.24 5.86 11.02
C TYR A 254 18.12 4.89 9.84
N THR A 255 17.96 5.41 8.62
CA THR A 255 17.95 4.62 7.38
C THR A 255 19.15 3.69 7.32
N SER A 256 20.35 4.22 7.62
CA SER A 256 21.59 3.45 7.61
C SER A 256 21.62 2.29 8.61
N TRP A 257 20.96 2.42 9.76
CA TRP A 257 20.82 1.33 10.73
C TRP A 257 19.94 0.21 10.19
N PHE A 258 18.84 0.54 9.49
CA PHE A 258 18.05 -0.45 8.75
C PHE A 258 18.86 -1.10 7.63
N LEU A 259 19.58 -0.34 6.81
CA LEU A 259 20.40 -0.89 5.71
C LEU A 259 21.46 -1.88 6.21
N ASP A 260 22.16 -1.57 7.31
CA ASP A 260 23.14 -2.48 7.91
C ASP A 260 22.49 -3.69 8.58
N ALA A 261 21.39 -3.51 9.31
CA ALA A 261 20.64 -4.63 9.89
C ALA A 261 20.08 -5.57 8.81
N PHE A 262 19.63 -5.03 7.68
CA PHE A 262 19.20 -5.80 6.50
C PHE A 262 20.36 -6.53 5.82
N ASN A 263 21.54 -5.90 5.68
CA ASN A 263 22.75 -6.59 5.22
C ASN A 263 23.13 -7.74 6.15
N TYR A 264 23.04 -7.55 7.47
CA TYR A 264 23.34 -8.59 8.45
C TYR A 264 22.31 -9.73 8.43
N ALA A 265 21.03 -9.45 8.15
CA ALA A 265 20.01 -10.46 7.93
C ALA A 265 20.34 -11.39 6.73
N ILE A 266 20.90 -10.83 5.66
CA ILE A 266 21.39 -11.58 4.49
C ILE A 266 22.61 -12.44 4.87
N VAL A 267 23.60 -11.86 5.55
CA VAL A 267 24.80 -12.60 6.05
C VAL A 267 24.39 -13.76 6.95
N LYS A 268 23.42 -13.56 7.85
CA LYS A 268 22.87 -14.56 8.77
C LYS A 268 21.89 -15.55 8.13
N LYS A 269 21.56 -15.37 6.85
CA LYS A 269 20.67 -16.25 6.06
C LYS A 269 19.33 -16.51 6.79
N VAL A 270 18.75 -15.44 7.33
CA VAL A 270 17.45 -15.53 8.02
C VAL A 270 16.35 -15.86 7.02
N HIS A 271 15.43 -16.76 7.37
CA HIS A 271 14.44 -17.28 6.43
C HIS A 271 13.21 -16.37 6.33
N VAL A 272 12.84 -15.74 7.44
CA VAL A 272 11.68 -14.85 7.56
C VAL A 272 12.11 -13.59 8.30
N LEU A 273 11.64 -12.44 7.86
CA LEU A 273 11.89 -11.14 8.50
C LEU A 273 10.55 -10.46 8.79
N ASN A 274 10.37 -10.00 10.03
CA ASN A 274 9.16 -9.34 10.50
C ASN A 274 9.37 -7.83 10.69
N LEU A 275 8.71 -7.03 9.86
CA LEU A 275 8.53 -5.60 10.11
C LEU A 275 7.15 -5.36 10.75
N SER A 276 7.14 -5.16 12.06
CA SER A 276 5.97 -4.63 12.81
C SER A 276 5.99 -3.10 12.86
N ILE A 277 6.62 -2.50 11.85
CA ILE A 277 6.91 -1.07 11.65
C ILE A 277 6.39 -0.71 10.25
N GLY A 278 5.82 0.49 10.11
CA GLY A 278 5.22 0.97 8.88
C GLY A 278 4.47 2.27 9.16
N GLY A 279 4.88 3.36 8.52
CA GLY A 279 4.28 4.69 8.65
C GLY A 279 3.67 5.19 7.35
N PRO A 280 3.06 6.39 7.35
CA PRO A 280 2.65 7.06 6.12
C PRO A 280 3.87 7.18 5.20
N ASP A 281 3.63 6.90 3.92
CA ASP A 281 4.60 6.42 2.93
C ASP A 281 6.07 6.89 3.11
N PHE A 282 6.94 5.91 3.33
CA PHE A 282 8.38 6.13 3.43
C PHE A 282 8.97 6.49 2.07
N MET A 283 8.97 7.81 1.80
CA MET A 283 9.74 8.55 0.78
C MET A 283 11.26 8.28 0.74
N ASP A 284 11.74 7.26 1.44
CA ASP A 284 13.15 6.90 1.63
C ASP A 284 13.51 5.71 0.73
N GLN A 285 13.59 6.00 -0.57
CA GLN A 285 13.97 5.06 -1.63
C GLN A 285 15.10 4.05 -1.29
N PRO A 286 16.22 4.38 -0.60
CA PRO A 286 17.22 3.38 -0.26
C PRO A 286 16.70 2.25 0.64
N PHE A 287 15.68 2.49 1.47
CA PHE A 287 14.99 1.44 2.23
C PHE A 287 14.17 0.52 1.32
N ILE A 288 13.49 1.09 0.31
CA ILE A 288 12.71 0.34 -0.70
C ILE A 288 13.63 -0.54 -1.57
N ASP A 289 14.72 0.04 -2.09
CA ASP A 289 15.78 -0.71 -2.78
C ASP A 289 16.26 -1.89 -1.93
N LYS A 290 16.36 -1.71 -0.61
CA LYS A 290 16.81 -2.75 0.31
C LYS A 290 15.79 -3.85 0.58
N VAL A 291 14.49 -3.54 0.51
CA VAL A 291 13.41 -4.52 0.57
C VAL A 291 13.46 -5.48 -0.63
N TRP A 292 13.80 -4.97 -1.82
CA TRP A 292 14.04 -5.82 -2.99
C TRP A 292 15.33 -6.65 -2.88
N ASP A 293 16.43 -6.06 -2.39
CA ASP A 293 17.67 -6.81 -2.09
C ASP A 293 17.44 -7.98 -1.11
N LEU A 294 16.75 -7.74 0.03
CA LEU A 294 16.39 -8.78 1.01
C LEU A 294 15.64 -9.94 0.37
N THR A 295 14.55 -9.62 -0.33
CA THR A 295 13.69 -10.64 -0.95
C THR A 295 14.44 -11.39 -2.05
N SER A 296 15.30 -10.74 -2.84
CA SER A 296 16.17 -11.41 -3.84
C SER A 296 17.14 -12.44 -3.24
N ASN A 297 17.46 -12.33 -1.94
CA ASN A 297 18.22 -13.30 -1.17
C ASN A 297 17.33 -14.38 -0.50
N SER A 298 16.12 -14.59 -1.03
CA SER A 298 15.09 -15.53 -0.56
C SER A 298 14.50 -15.25 0.84
N ILE A 299 14.76 -14.08 1.44
CA ILE A 299 14.24 -13.71 2.76
C ILE A 299 12.75 -13.36 2.64
N ILE A 300 11.88 -14.09 3.33
CA ILE A 300 10.43 -13.88 3.30
C ILE A 300 10.08 -12.68 4.19
N LEU A 301 9.76 -11.54 3.60
CA LEU A 301 9.41 -10.32 4.33
C LEU A 301 7.90 -10.25 4.62
N VAL A 302 7.56 -10.10 5.89
CA VAL A 302 6.19 -9.91 6.39
C VAL A 302 6.09 -8.53 7.05
N SER A 303 5.08 -7.75 6.66
CA SER A 303 4.90 -6.37 7.14
C SER A 303 3.45 -6.06 7.52
N ALA A 304 3.28 -5.19 8.52
CA ALA A 304 1.99 -4.58 8.82
C ALA A 304 1.55 -3.63 7.68
N ILE A 305 0.24 -3.50 7.44
CA ILE A 305 -0.32 -2.64 6.38
C ILE A 305 -0.65 -1.20 6.83
N GLY A 306 -0.48 -0.85 8.11
CA GLY A 306 -0.84 0.45 8.69
C GLY A 306 -1.98 0.40 9.72
N ASN A 307 -2.17 1.45 10.52
CA ASN A 307 -3.16 1.50 11.63
C ASN A 307 -4.17 2.65 11.48
N ASP A 308 -4.28 3.16 10.26
CA ASP A 308 -4.81 4.49 9.93
C ASP A 308 -6.19 4.39 9.26
N GLY A 309 -6.74 3.17 9.23
CA GLY A 309 -8.12 2.89 8.83
C GLY A 309 -9.17 3.49 9.79
N PRO A 310 -10.42 3.64 9.31
CA PRO A 310 -11.03 2.87 8.23
C PRO A 310 -10.99 3.54 6.84
N LEU A 311 -10.28 4.67 6.70
CA LEU A 311 -10.19 5.43 5.44
C LEU A 311 -9.44 4.65 4.35
N TYR A 312 -9.73 4.96 3.09
CA TYR A 312 -9.18 4.27 1.91
C TYR A 312 -8.00 5.07 1.33
N GLY A 313 -6.92 4.36 0.96
CA GLY A 313 -5.64 4.97 0.54
C GLY A 313 -4.58 4.93 1.65
N THR A 314 -4.96 4.46 2.85
CA THR A 314 -4.17 4.50 4.09
C THR A 314 -3.08 3.42 4.22
N LEU A 315 -2.62 2.84 3.10
CA LEU A 315 -1.71 1.69 3.10
C LEU A 315 -0.26 2.13 3.39
N ASN A 316 0.35 1.57 4.43
CA ASN A 316 1.70 1.94 4.85
C ASN A 316 2.78 1.03 4.24
N ASN A 317 3.91 1.64 3.88
CA ASN A 317 5.08 0.98 3.31
C ASN A 317 5.89 0.24 4.42
N PRO A 318 6.51 -0.93 4.15
CA PRO A 318 6.56 -1.69 2.90
C PRO A 318 5.46 -2.76 2.76
N GLY A 319 4.37 -2.69 3.54
CA GLY A 319 3.26 -3.65 3.47
C GLY A 319 2.51 -3.64 2.13
N ASP A 320 2.62 -2.56 1.38
CA ASP A 320 2.10 -2.32 0.03
C ASP A 320 2.92 -2.98 -1.10
N GLN A 321 4.19 -3.31 -0.89
CA GLN A 321 5.11 -3.82 -1.92
C GLN A 321 4.73 -5.23 -2.44
N MET A 322 5.05 -5.53 -3.70
CA MET A 322 4.57 -6.78 -4.35
C MET A 322 5.18 -8.06 -3.76
N ASP A 323 6.48 -8.08 -3.47
CA ASP A 323 7.19 -9.24 -2.92
C ASP A 323 6.99 -9.39 -1.39
N VAL A 324 6.47 -8.36 -0.73
CA VAL A 324 6.20 -8.34 0.72
C VAL A 324 4.81 -8.90 1.03
N ILE A 325 4.69 -9.66 2.11
CA ILE A 325 3.40 -10.13 2.64
C ILE A 325 2.82 -9.04 3.54
N GLY A 326 1.92 -8.23 2.99
CA GLY A 326 1.23 -7.12 3.67
C GLY A 326 0.00 -7.58 4.44
N VAL A 327 -0.01 -7.36 5.75
CA VAL A 327 -0.97 -7.96 6.68
C VAL A 327 -1.93 -6.94 7.29
N GLY A 328 -3.22 -7.11 7.01
CA GLY A 328 -4.31 -6.40 7.69
C GLY A 328 -4.85 -7.12 8.93
N SER A 329 -5.64 -6.42 9.74
CA SER A 329 -6.14 -6.88 11.05
C SER A 329 -7.64 -7.18 11.02
N ILE A 330 -8.05 -8.29 11.65
CA ILE A 330 -9.44 -8.63 11.98
C ILE A 330 -9.66 -8.79 13.48
N THR A 331 -10.92 -8.62 13.89
CA THR A 331 -11.44 -8.90 15.23
C THR A 331 -11.69 -10.40 15.44
N ILE A 332 -12.09 -10.80 16.65
CA ILE A 332 -12.47 -12.18 16.98
C ILE A 332 -13.66 -12.70 16.16
N ASP A 333 -14.56 -11.80 15.73
CA ASP A 333 -15.79 -12.08 14.98
C ASP A 333 -15.60 -12.13 13.45
N ASP A 334 -14.33 -12.20 12.98
CA ASP A 334 -13.94 -12.17 11.57
C ASP A 334 -14.38 -10.92 10.78
N ALA A 335 -14.56 -9.79 11.48
CA ALA A 335 -14.76 -8.47 10.90
C ALA A 335 -13.42 -7.71 10.77
N ILE A 336 -13.27 -6.86 9.76
CA ILE A 336 -12.07 -6.02 9.58
C ILE A 336 -11.95 -5.04 10.75
N SER A 337 -10.83 -5.04 11.46
CA SER A 337 -10.56 -4.13 12.57
C SER A 337 -10.68 -2.68 12.10
N ARG A 338 -11.35 -1.80 12.87
CA ARG A 338 -11.61 -0.41 12.43
C ARG A 338 -10.33 0.33 12.03
N PHE A 339 -9.28 0.18 12.82
CA PHE A 339 -7.95 0.76 12.57
C PHE A 339 -7.16 0.09 11.43
N SER A 340 -7.57 -1.05 10.89
CA SER A 340 -6.79 -1.66 9.80
C SER A 340 -6.85 -0.76 8.56
N SER A 341 -5.69 -0.25 8.17
CA SER A 341 -5.47 0.44 6.89
C SER A 341 -5.95 -0.41 5.71
N ARG A 342 -6.43 0.26 4.67
CA ARG A 342 -7.13 -0.36 3.53
C ARG A 342 -7.20 0.57 2.30
N GLY A 343 -7.72 0.02 1.21
CA GLY A 343 -7.82 0.69 -0.08
C GLY A 343 -6.90 0.03 -1.12
N MET A 344 -6.82 0.65 -2.28
CA MET A 344 -5.85 0.27 -3.32
C MET A 344 -4.53 1.02 -3.11
N THR A 345 -3.43 0.53 -3.68
CA THR A 345 -2.14 1.23 -3.60
C THR A 345 -2.19 2.59 -4.29
N ILE A 346 -1.68 3.64 -3.63
CA ILE A 346 -1.81 5.03 -4.11
C ILE A 346 -0.84 5.36 -5.27
N TRP A 347 0.28 4.63 -5.37
CA TRP A 347 1.31 4.78 -6.40
C TRP A 347 0.79 4.80 -7.85
N GLU A 348 -0.32 4.12 -8.15
CA GLU A 348 -0.92 4.04 -9.48
C GLU A 348 -2.19 4.89 -9.64
N LEU A 349 -2.56 5.72 -8.67
CA LEU A 349 -3.80 6.51 -8.75
C LEU A 349 -3.77 7.67 -9.77
N PRO A 350 -2.66 8.40 -9.98
CA PRO A 350 -2.53 9.31 -11.13
C PRO A 350 -2.64 8.58 -12.50
N ALA A 351 -2.50 7.25 -12.49
CA ALA A 351 -2.65 6.35 -13.63
C ALA A 351 -4.04 5.67 -13.70
N GLY A 352 -4.88 5.81 -12.66
CA GLY A 352 -6.31 5.48 -12.65
C GLY A 352 -6.77 4.45 -11.60
N TYR A 353 -5.98 3.43 -11.27
CA TYR A 353 -6.41 2.35 -10.35
C TYR A 353 -5.22 1.63 -9.69
N GLY A 354 -5.22 1.53 -8.36
CA GLY A 354 -4.19 0.84 -7.57
C GLY A 354 -4.27 -0.69 -7.60
N ARG A 355 -3.22 -1.35 -7.08
CA ARG A 355 -3.14 -2.80 -6.84
C ARG A 355 -3.95 -3.23 -5.62
N MET A 356 -4.33 -4.52 -5.61
CA MET A 356 -5.02 -5.19 -4.52
C MET A 356 -4.11 -5.38 -3.29
N LYS A 357 -4.40 -4.66 -2.19
CA LYS A 357 -3.79 -4.80 -0.86
C LYS A 357 -4.87 -4.62 0.24
N PRO A 358 -4.66 -5.07 1.50
CA PRO A 358 -3.60 -5.97 1.97
C PRO A 358 -3.57 -7.30 1.21
N ASP A 359 -2.52 -8.10 1.37
CA ASP A 359 -2.46 -9.43 0.74
C ASP A 359 -3.44 -10.41 1.39
N LEU A 360 -3.50 -10.38 2.72
CA LEU A 360 -4.43 -11.16 3.55
C LEU A 360 -4.66 -10.49 4.90
N VAL A 361 -5.63 -11.00 5.67
CA VAL A 361 -5.89 -10.53 7.04
C VAL A 361 -5.78 -11.65 8.08
N THR A 362 -5.46 -11.28 9.32
CA THR A 362 -5.46 -12.21 10.46
C THR A 362 -5.78 -11.49 11.76
N TYR A 363 -5.97 -12.25 12.84
CA TYR A 363 -6.29 -11.71 14.16
C TYR A 363 -5.23 -10.71 14.63
N GLY A 364 -5.66 -9.46 14.83
CA GLY A 364 -4.80 -8.36 15.28
C GLY A 364 -5.50 -7.39 16.22
N SER A 365 -6.62 -7.80 16.81
CA SER A 365 -7.31 -7.11 17.90
C SER A 365 -7.49 -8.08 19.07
N LEU A 366 -7.34 -7.58 20.30
CA LEU A 366 -7.42 -8.34 21.56
C LEU A 366 -6.49 -9.57 21.61
N VAL A 367 -5.31 -9.50 20.98
CA VAL A 367 -4.34 -10.60 20.93
C VAL A 367 -3.49 -10.64 22.19
N ARG A 368 -3.42 -11.81 22.85
CA ARG A 368 -2.61 -12.05 24.05
C ARG A 368 -1.18 -12.46 23.68
N GLY A 369 -0.17 -11.77 24.21
CA GLY A 369 1.26 -12.00 23.96
C GLY A 369 2.15 -11.54 25.13
N SER A 370 3.46 -11.69 25.00
CA SER A 370 4.43 -11.47 26.10
C SER A 370 4.40 -10.04 26.66
N ASN A 371 4.39 -9.92 27.99
CA ASN A 371 4.56 -8.66 28.71
C ASN A 371 6.03 -8.44 29.11
N LEU A 372 6.40 -7.20 29.47
CA LEU A 372 7.80 -6.74 29.58
C LEU A 372 8.69 -7.54 30.55
N VAL A 373 8.17 -7.90 31.73
CA VAL A 373 8.94 -8.54 32.81
C VAL A 373 8.56 -10.01 32.96
N SER A 374 7.26 -10.30 32.96
CA SER A 374 6.69 -11.64 33.00
C SER A 374 5.19 -11.59 32.68
N GLY A 375 4.62 -12.75 32.35
CA GLY A 375 3.20 -12.91 32.06
C GLY A 375 2.78 -12.34 30.71
N CYS A 376 1.48 -12.16 30.52
CA CYS A 376 0.90 -11.71 29.25
C CYS A 376 0.27 -10.33 29.33
N LYS A 377 0.37 -9.57 28.23
CA LYS A 377 -0.45 -8.37 27.94
C LYS A 377 -1.34 -8.62 26.72
N VAL A 378 -2.28 -7.71 26.47
CA VAL A 378 -3.21 -7.77 25.32
C VAL A 378 -3.10 -6.47 24.54
N LEU A 379 -2.79 -6.58 23.24
CA LEU A 379 -2.63 -5.44 22.33
C LEU A 379 -3.51 -5.58 21.08
N SER A 380 -3.82 -4.43 20.47
CA SER A 380 -4.54 -4.29 19.20
C SER A 380 -3.78 -3.39 18.22
N GLY A 381 -3.53 -3.89 17.00
CA GLY A 381 -2.82 -3.20 15.91
C GLY A 381 -2.48 -4.13 14.74
N THR A 382 -2.20 -3.61 13.54
CA THR A 382 -1.66 -4.42 12.42
C THR A 382 -0.20 -4.84 12.65
N SER A 383 0.54 -4.09 13.48
CA SER A 383 1.83 -4.51 14.05
C SER A 383 1.75 -5.78 14.90
N VAL A 384 0.53 -6.15 15.35
CA VAL A 384 0.21 -7.40 16.05
C VAL A 384 -0.27 -8.49 15.08
N ALA A 385 -0.93 -8.11 13.98
CA ALA A 385 -1.34 -9.05 12.93
C ALA A 385 -0.13 -9.58 12.12
N SER A 386 0.87 -8.73 11.84
CA SER A 386 2.11 -9.09 11.13
C SER A 386 2.83 -10.32 11.76
N PRO A 387 3.18 -10.34 13.06
CA PRO A 387 3.85 -11.48 13.69
C PRO A 387 2.99 -12.74 13.78
N VAL A 388 1.66 -12.63 13.73
CA VAL A 388 0.76 -13.79 13.58
C VAL A 388 0.97 -14.47 12.22
N VAL A 389 1.22 -13.70 11.16
CA VAL A 389 1.58 -14.26 9.84
C VAL A 389 3.04 -14.74 9.83
N THR A 390 3.99 -14.00 10.39
CA THR A 390 5.40 -14.42 10.51
C THR A 390 5.54 -15.77 11.23
N GLY A 391 4.87 -15.93 12.37
CA GLY A 391 4.83 -17.20 13.10
C GLY A 391 4.17 -18.34 12.30
N ALA A 392 3.13 -18.03 11.51
CA ALA A 392 2.53 -19.00 10.60
C ALA A 392 3.48 -19.39 9.45
N VAL A 393 4.21 -18.44 8.85
CA VAL A 393 5.24 -18.71 7.82
C VAL A 393 6.35 -19.58 8.38
N ALA A 394 6.89 -19.27 9.56
CA ALA A 394 7.94 -20.07 10.17
C ALA A 394 7.48 -21.50 10.51
N LEU A 395 6.27 -21.64 11.03
CA LEU A 395 5.64 -22.95 11.28
C LEU A 395 5.46 -23.75 9.97
N LEU A 396 4.99 -23.12 8.90
CA LEU A 396 4.81 -23.73 7.58
C LEU A 396 6.14 -24.13 6.94
N ALA A 397 7.13 -23.25 6.92
CA ALA A 397 8.46 -23.50 6.38
C ALA A 397 9.14 -24.70 7.08
N SER A 398 9.01 -24.82 8.41
CA SER A 398 9.52 -25.96 9.18
C SER A 398 8.91 -27.32 8.78
N SER A 399 7.81 -27.34 8.01
CA SER A 399 7.22 -28.59 7.51
C SER A 399 7.79 -29.10 6.19
N VAL A 400 8.47 -28.24 5.42
CA VAL A 400 9.08 -28.58 4.12
C VAL A 400 10.61 -28.47 4.11
N LEU A 401 11.20 -27.78 5.08
CA LEU A 401 12.65 -27.54 5.21
C LEU A 401 13.53 -28.77 4.90
N HIS A 402 13.26 -29.92 5.53
CA HIS A 402 14.07 -31.14 5.34
C HIS A 402 13.68 -32.01 4.13
N ARG A 403 12.63 -31.62 3.37
CA ARG A 403 12.14 -32.38 2.20
C ARG A 403 12.50 -31.69 0.90
N THR A 404 12.29 -30.37 0.85
CA THR A 404 12.39 -29.54 -0.36
C THR A 404 12.84 -28.12 0.03
N PRO A 405 14.12 -27.90 0.42
CA PRO A 405 14.62 -26.58 0.80
C PRO A 405 14.35 -25.51 -0.27
N ASN A 406 14.51 -25.88 -1.55
CA ASN A 406 14.38 -24.99 -2.72
C ASN A 406 12.97 -24.37 -2.90
N ILE A 407 11.97 -24.85 -2.14
CA ILE A 407 10.58 -24.37 -2.11
C ILE A 407 10.36 -23.31 -1.00
N ILE A 408 11.35 -23.00 -0.15
CA ILE A 408 11.23 -21.90 0.82
C ILE A 408 11.75 -20.61 0.17
N ASN A 409 10.83 -19.77 -0.32
CA ASN A 409 11.13 -18.42 -0.83
C ASN A 409 9.92 -17.47 -0.70
N PRO A 410 10.05 -16.15 -0.94
CA PRO A 410 8.99 -15.16 -0.78
C PRO A 410 7.72 -15.46 -1.58
N ALA A 411 7.83 -15.69 -2.90
CA ALA A 411 6.67 -15.97 -3.74
C ALA A 411 5.96 -17.26 -3.32
N THR A 412 6.66 -18.37 -3.18
CA THR A 412 6.06 -19.68 -2.86
C THR A 412 5.27 -19.69 -1.55
N LEU A 413 5.81 -19.10 -0.47
CA LEU A 413 5.10 -18.98 0.79
C LEU A 413 3.93 -18.01 0.69
N LYS A 414 4.09 -16.87 -0.01
CA LYS A 414 2.99 -15.94 -0.30
C LYS A 414 1.86 -16.64 -1.08
N GLN A 415 2.17 -17.31 -2.19
CA GLN A 415 1.24 -18.08 -3.02
C GLN A 415 0.48 -19.13 -2.19
N ALA A 416 1.17 -19.90 -1.35
CA ALA A 416 0.54 -20.90 -0.48
C ALA A 416 -0.40 -20.27 0.57
N LEU A 417 -0.08 -19.09 1.09
CA LEU A 417 -0.96 -18.33 1.99
C LEU A 417 -2.19 -17.79 1.24
N LEU A 418 -2.01 -17.09 0.11
CA LEU A 418 -3.10 -16.48 -0.66
C LEU A 418 -4.10 -17.55 -1.16
N ALA A 419 -3.60 -18.61 -1.79
CA ALA A 419 -4.42 -19.73 -2.27
C ALA A 419 -5.10 -20.54 -1.15
N SER A 420 -4.70 -20.32 0.12
CA SER A 420 -5.34 -20.92 1.29
C SER A 420 -6.45 -20.08 1.91
N ALA A 421 -6.44 -18.76 1.69
CA ALA A 421 -7.20 -17.81 2.48
C ALA A 421 -8.72 -18.04 2.44
N GLN A 422 -9.40 -17.60 3.49
CA GLN A 422 -10.83 -17.76 3.68
C GLN A 422 -11.52 -16.39 3.62
N ARG A 423 -12.33 -16.16 2.59
CA ARG A 423 -13.03 -14.89 2.41
C ARG A 423 -14.01 -14.55 3.55
N ILE A 424 -13.99 -13.28 3.93
CA ILE A 424 -14.95 -12.59 4.78
C ILE A 424 -16.05 -12.03 3.86
N ARG A 425 -17.32 -12.27 4.19
CA ARG A 425 -18.45 -11.99 3.27
C ARG A 425 -18.82 -10.52 3.12
N HIS A 426 -18.45 -9.68 4.08
CA HIS A 426 -18.90 -8.29 4.20
C HIS A 426 -17.75 -7.27 4.05
N ALA A 427 -16.64 -7.69 3.46
CA ALA A 427 -15.48 -6.87 3.15
C ALA A 427 -15.14 -7.01 1.67
N ASN A 428 -14.61 -5.96 1.03
CA ASN A 428 -14.12 -6.07 -0.35
C ASN A 428 -12.63 -6.45 -0.43
N MET A 429 -12.12 -6.71 -1.63
CA MET A 429 -10.74 -7.18 -1.82
C MET A 429 -9.67 -6.18 -1.37
N PHE A 430 -9.99 -4.88 -1.33
CA PHE A 430 -9.12 -3.81 -0.84
C PHE A 430 -9.15 -3.65 0.70
N GLU A 431 -9.92 -4.48 1.41
CA GLU A 431 -9.95 -4.52 2.88
C GLU A 431 -9.42 -5.83 3.45
N GLN A 432 -9.71 -6.94 2.76
CA GLN A 432 -9.39 -8.29 3.25
C GLN A 432 -8.25 -8.98 2.49
N GLY A 433 -7.82 -8.45 1.35
CA GLY A 433 -6.98 -9.17 0.40
C GLY A 433 -7.67 -10.44 -0.10
N HIS A 434 -6.96 -11.58 -0.08
CA HIS A 434 -7.55 -12.89 -0.36
C HIS A 434 -8.41 -13.43 0.80
N GLY A 435 -8.44 -12.73 1.93
CA GLY A 435 -9.24 -13.04 3.11
C GLY A 435 -8.40 -13.47 4.32
N LYS A 436 -9.04 -14.16 5.25
CA LYS A 436 -8.47 -14.61 6.52
C LYS A 436 -7.45 -15.75 6.33
N LEU A 437 -6.31 -15.65 7.03
CA LEU A 437 -5.28 -16.69 7.12
C LEU A 437 -5.86 -18.08 7.48
N ASN A 438 -5.54 -19.11 6.68
CA ASN A 438 -5.95 -20.50 6.93
C ASN A 438 -4.73 -21.45 6.98
N LEU A 439 -4.05 -21.46 8.12
CA LEU A 439 -2.82 -22.22 8.38
C LEU A 439 -2.89 -23.69 7.92
N LEU A 440 -4.01 -24.39 8.18
CA LEU A 440 -4.15 -25.81 7.83
C LEU A 440 -4.38 -26.04 6.33
N ARG A 441 -4.93 -25.07 5.59
CA ARG A 441 -5.04 -25.16 4.13
C ARG A 441 -3.71 -24.76 3.47
N ALA A 442 -3.02 -23.75 3.98
CA ALA A 442 -1.66 -23.40 3.55
C ALA A 442 -0.70 -24.59 3.71
N PHE A 443 -0.73 -25.28 4.84
CA PHE A 443 0.07 -26.50 5.08
C PHE A 443 -0.17 -27.60 4.05
N ARG A 444 -1.44 -27.85 3.67
CA ARG A 444 -1.77 -28.86 2.65
C ARG A 444 -1.29 -28.47 1.27
N ILE A 445 -1.45 -27.20 0.89
CA ILE A 445 -0.95 -26.66 -0.38
C ILE A 445 0.58 -26.77 -0.42
N LEU A 446 1.28 -26.32 0.62
CA LEU A 446 2.74 -26.32 0.68
C LEU A 446 3.35 -27.73 0.64
N ASN A 447 2.70 -28.74 1.27
CA ASN A 447 3.12 -30.15 1.19
C ASN A 447 2.89 -30.80 -0.19
N GLN A 448 2.14 -30.16 -1.09
CA GLN A 448 1.85 -30.62 -2.46
C GLN A 448 2.33 -29.61 -3.51
N TYR A 449 3.14 -28.63 -3.09
CA TYR A 449 3.48 -27.49 -3.91
C TYR A 449 4.54 -27.84 -4.97
N VAL A 450 4.31 -27.38 -6.19
CA VAL A 450 5.28 -27.41 -7.29
C VAL A 450 5.59 -25.95 -7.65
N PRO A 451 6.87 -25.57 -7.80
CA PRO A 451 7.26 -24.24 -8.27
C PRO A 451 6.51 -23.84 -9.55
N GLN A 452 5.75 -22.75 -9.47
CA GLN A 452 4.88 -22.23 -10.53
C GLN A 452 4.68 -20.72 -10.35
N ALA A 453 4.27 -20.02 -11.39
CA ALA A 453 3.78 -18.66 -11.26
C ALA A 453 2.27 -18.64 -10.87
N SER A 454 1.74 -17.48 -10.49
CA SER A 454 0.31 -17.29 -10.21
C SER A 454 -0.09 -15.81 -10.24
N LEU A 455 -1.39 -15.53 -10.29
CA LEU A 455 -1.95 -14.18 -10.36
C LEU A 455 -2.70 -13.80 -9.08
N SER A 456 -2.60 -12.52 -8.69
CA SER A 456 -3.28 -11.91 -7.55
C SER A 456 -3.93 -10.57 -7.96
N PRO A 457 -5.27 -10.48 -8.08
CA PRO A 457 -6.24 -11.56 -7.91
C PRO A 457 -6.13 -12.66 -8.98
N SER A 458 -6.62 -13.85 -8.68
CA SER A 458 -6.54 -15.04 -9.55
C SER A 458 -7.63 -15.11 -10.64
N TYR A 459 -8.57 -14.16 -10.63
CA TYR A 459 -9.60 -13.93 -11.65
C TYR A 459 -10.15 -12.51 -11.50
N ILE A 460 -11.00 -12.06 -12.42
CA ILE A 460 -11.72 -10.79 -12.35
C ILE A 460 -13.21 -11.06 -12.59
N ASP A 461 -14.10 -10.73 -11.64
CA ASP A 461 -15.55 -10.84 -11.82
C ASP A 461 -16.28 -9.58 -11.34
N PHE A 462 -16.57 -8.65 -12.26
CA PHE A 462 -17.33 -7.43 -11.97
C PHE A 462 -18.83 -7.72 -11.69
N THR A 463 -19.24 -8.98 -11.54
CA THR A 463 -20.57 -9.36 -11.03
C THR A 463 -20.56 -9.84 -9.57
N GLU A 464 -19.39 -9.93 -8.92
CA GLU A 464 -19.26 -10.30 -7.50
C GLU A 464 -19.07 -9.05 -6.60
N CYS A 465 -20.19 -8.45 -6.17
CA CYS A 465 -20.20 -7.48 -5.07
C CYS A 465 -20.38 -8.16 -3.69
N PRO A 466 -19.77 -7.64 -2.61
CA PRO A 466 -18.91 -6.46 -2.57
C PRO A 466 -17.46 -6.73 -3.00
N TYR A 467 -17.06 -7.99 -3.25
CA TYR A 467 -15.65 -8.37 -3.34
C TYR A 467 -14.84 -7.57 -4.38
N PHE A 468 -15.38 -7.38 -5.60
CA PHE A 468 -14.76 -6.53 -6.65
C PHE A 468 -15.25 -5.07 -6.65
N TRP A 469 -15.57 -4.50 -5.48
CA TRP A 469 -15.68 -3.03 -5.36
C TRP A 469 -14.35 -2.36 -5.76
N PRO A 470 -14.33 -1.21 -6.47
CA PRO A 470 -15.49 -0.44 -6.95
C PRO A 470 -16.10 -1.01 -8.24
N TYR A 471 -15.31 -1.75 -9.02
CA TYR A 471 -15.65 -2.23 -10.38
C TYR A 471 -17.04 -2.89 -10.49
N CYS A 472 -17.45 -3.66 -9.48
CA CYS A 472 -18.74 -4.36 -9.49
C CYS A 472 -19.97 -3.44 -9.38
N LEU A 473 -19.80 -2.18 -8.95
CA LEU A 473 -20.88 -1.18 -8.85
C LEU A 473 -21.15 -0.46 -10.18
N GLN A 474 -20.27 -0.58 -11.18
CA GLN A 474 -20.42 0.09 -12.47
C GLN A 474 -20.22 -0.89 -13.64
N PRO A 475 -21.29 -1.31 -14.35
CA PRO A 475 -21.16 -2.11 -15.55
C PRO A 475 -20.47 -1.32 -16.67
N LEU A 476 -19.79 -2.03 -17.56
CA LEU A 476 -19.11 -1.47 -18.72
C LEU A 476 -20.10 -1.15 -19.85
N TYR A 477 -19.72 -0.24 -20.75
CA TYR A 477 -20.52 0.13 -21.93
C TYR A 477 -19.65 0.76 -23.01
N TYR A 478 -20.17 0.82 -24.24
CA TYR A 478 -19.46 1.45 -25.36
C TYR A 478 -19.28 2.96 -25.14
N SER A 479 -18.11 3.49 -25.53
CA SER A 479 -17.66 4.89 -25.36
C SER A 479 -17.33 5.31 -23.92
N ALA A 480 -17.30 4.38 -22.97
CA ALA A 480 -16.72 4.61 -21.65
C ALA A 480 -15.20 4.81 -21.71
N MET A 481 -14.63 5.55 -20.76
CA MET A 481 -13.19 5.51 -20.48
C MET A 481 -12.74 4.09 -20.13
N PRO A 482 -11.50 3.69 -20.49
CA PRO A 482 -11.02 2.35 -20.17
C PRO A 482 -10.90 2.13 -18.66
N ILE A 483 -11.45 1.03 -18.15
CA ILE A 483 -11.22 0.62 -16.76
C ILE A 483 -9.93 -0.21 -16.71
N ILE A 484 -9.01 0.16 -15.82
CA ILE A 484 -7.75 -0.57 -15.59
C ILE A 484 -7.91 -1.46 -14.36
N VAL A 485 -7.48 -2.71 -14.46
CA VAL A 485 -7.31 -3.61 -13.30
C VAL A 485 -5.85 -4.05 -13.23
N ASN A 486 -5.19 -3.74 -12.12
CA ASN A 486 -3.80 -4.11 -11.87
C ASN A 486 -3.72 -5.46 -11.13
N VAL A 487 -3.07 -6.43 -11.75
CA VAL A 487 -2.88 -7.80 -11.25
C VAL A 487 -1.41 -8.04 -10.94
N THR A 488 -1.08 -8.49 -9.73
CA THR A 488 0.28 -8.90 -9.38
C THR A 488 0.55 -10.32 -9.88
N ILE A 489 1.62 -10.49 -10.64
CA ILE A 489 2.21 -11.78 -11.00
C ILE A 489 3.18 -12.17 -9.88
N LEU A 490 3.06 -13.37 -9.33
CA LEU A 490 4.04 -13.96 -8.40
C LEU A 490 4.73 -15.13 -9.09
N ASN A 491 6.06 -15.20 -9.03
CA ASN A 491 6.86 -16.27 -9.62
C ASN A 491 7.44 -17.19 -8.53
N GLY A 492 6.86 -18.37 -8.32
CA GLY A 492 7.39 -19.35 -7.37
C GLY A 492 8.58 -20.17 -7.89
N MET A 493 8.99 -19.99 -9.15
CA MET A 493 10.00 -20.82 -9.82
C MET A 493 11.44 -20.37 -9.48
N ASP A 494 11.74 -19.09 -9.69
CA ASP A 494 13.07 -18.51 -9.43
C ASP A 494 13.01 -16.97 -9.22
N VAL A 495 14.14 -16.36 -8.85
CA VAL A 495 14.30 -14.91 -8.57
C VAL A 495 14.15 -14.06 -9.85
N ILE A 496 14.28 -14.69 -11.01
CA ILE A 496 14.09 -14.03 -12.31
C ILE A 496 13.06 -14.84 -13.11
N GLY A 497 11.98 -14.17 -13.49
CA GLY A 497 11.04 -14.65 -14.50
C GLY A 497 11.01 -13.74 -15.72
N GLU A 498 10.58 -14.26 -16.87
CA GLU A 498 10.31 -13.50 -18.08
C GLU A 498 8.90 -13.83 -18.61
N VAL A 499 8.13 -12.82 -18.99
CA VAL A 499 6.80 -12.99 -19.60
C VAL A 499 7.00 -13.27 -21.09
N VAL A 500 6.71 -14.49 -21.52
CA VAL A 500 7.00 -14.93 -22.90
C VAL A 500 5.80 -14.72 -23.81
N GLY A 501 6.00 -13.89 -24.83
CA GLY A 501 4.94 -13.42 -25.72
C GLY A 501 4.13 -12.27 -25.12
N GLN A 502 3.04 -11.90 -25.80
CA GLN A 502 2.06 -10.95 -25.26
C GLN A 502 0.87 -11.71 -24.68
N PRO A 503 0.27 -11.26 -23.55
CA PRO A 503 -0.98 -11.83 -23.05
C PRO A 503 -2.07 -11.86 -24.12
N GLN A 504 -2.81 -12.97 -24.22
CA GLN A 504 -3.84 -13.18 -25.25
C GLN A 504 -5.22 -13.28 -24.62
N TRP A 505 -6.21 -12.59 -25.21
CA TRP A 505 -7.61 -12.67 -24.81
C TRP A 505 -8.34 -13.79 -25.56
N HIS A 506 -9.03 -14.65 -24.81
CA HIS A 506 -9.82 -15.78 -25.33
C HIS A 506 -11.29 -15.62 -24.93
N PRO A 507 -12.13 -15.08 -25.84
CA PRO A 507 -13.59 -15.13 -25.74
C PRO A 507 -14.12 -16.54 -25.42
N GLN A 508 -14.99 -16.66 -24.41
CA GLN A 508 -15.66 -17.94 -24.10
C GLN A 508 -16.81 -18.25 -25.07
N ASP A 509 -17.43 -17.20 -25.64
CA ASP A 509 -18.55 -17.29 -26.58
C ASP A 509 -18.56 -16.15 -27.61
N SER A 510 -19.63 -16.05 -28.40
CA SER A 510 -19.84 -14.99 -29.41
C SER A 510 -20.11 -13.59 -28.83
N TYR A 511 -20.22 -13.44 -27.50
CA TYR A 511 -20.30 -12.16 -26.81
C TYR A 511 -18.97 -11.79 -26.14
N GLY A 512 -18.08 -12.75 -25.89
CA GLY A 512 -16.67 -12.55 -25.49
C GLY A 512 -15.90 -11.55 -26.35
N GLN A 513 -16.21 -11.47 -27.66
CA GLN A 513 -15.65 -10.50 -28.61
C GLN A 513 -16.13 -9.04 -28.40
N TYR A 514 -17.09 -8.79 -27.49
CA TYR A 514 -17.54 -7.44 -27.16
C TYR A 514 -16.67 -6.77 -26.09
N LEU A 515 -15.90 -7.54 -25.33
CA LEU A 515 -14.86 -7.02 -24.45
C LEU A 515 -13.55 -6.94 -25.24
N GLU A 516 -13.06 -5.71 -25.39
CA GLU A 516 -11.72 -5.41 -25.90
C GLU A 516 -10.78 -5.28 -24.70
N LEU A 517 -9.62 -5.92 -24.78
CA LEU A 517 -8.59 -5.85 -23.76
C LEU A 517 -7.29 -5.34 -24.36
N SER A 518 -6.57 -4.50 -23.61
CA SER A 518 -5.15 -4.23 -23.86
C SER A 518 -4.33 -4.34 -22.59
N PHE A 519 -3.03 -4.61 -22.77
CA PHE A 519 -2.16 -5.08 -21.72
C PHE A 519 -0.88 -4.24 -21.67
N ASP A 520 -0.42 -3.95 -20.45
CA ASP A 520 0.94 -3.50 -20.14
C ASP A 520 1.42 -4.35 -18.96
N PHE A 521 2.68 -4.75 -18.97
CA PHE A 521 3.17 -5.77 -18.03
C PHE A 521 4.68 -5.73 -17.85
N SER A 522 5.16 -6.16 -16.68
CA SER A 522 6.58 -6.34 -16.45
C SER A 522 7.10 -7.44 -17.37
N SER A 523 7.92 -7.08 -18.37
CA SER A 523 8.55 -8.07 -19.26
C SER A 523 9.43 -9.05 -18.48
N LYS A 524 10.06 -8.59 -17.40
CA LYS A 524 10.82 -9.39 -16.43
C LYS A 524 10.22 -9.26 -15.04
N LEU A 525 10.18 -10.37 -14.32
CA LEU A 525 9.73 -10.47 -12.93
C LEU A 525 10.97 -10.52 -12.04
N TRP A 526 11.08 -9.58 -11.09
CA TRP A 526 12.19 -9.47 -10.13
C TRP A 526 11.78 -8.56 -8.96
N PRO A 527 12.11 -8.88 -7.69
CA PRO A 527 12.84 -10.07 -7.23
C PRO A 527 12.05 -11.39 -7.23
N TRP A 528 10.73 -11.36 -7.10
CA TRP A 528 9.89 -12.56 -7.23
C TRP A 528 8.52 -12.26 -7.88
N SER A 529 8.30 -11.04 -8.34
CA SER A 529 7.00 -10.56 -8.80
C SER A 529 7.10 -9.56 -9.94
N GLY A 530 5.94 -9.19 -10.47
CA GLY A 530 5.75 -8.14 -11.47
C GLY A 530 4.26 -7.83 -11.61
N TYR A 531 3.91 -6.97 -12.56
CA TYR A 531 2.53 -6.54 -12.79
C TYR A 531 2.00 -6.99 -14.17
N LEU A 532 0.68 -7.14 -14.25
CA LEU A 532 -0.12 -7.16 -15.47
C LEU A 532 -1.27 -6.15 -15.28
N ALA A 533 -1.16 -5.02 -15.97
CA ALA A 533 -2.20 -4.00 -16.06
C ALA A 533 -3.12 -4.36 -17.23
N ILE A 534 -4.42 -4.53 -16.95
CA ILE A 534 -5.43 -4.88 -17.95
C ILE A 534 -6.38 -3.71 -18.13
N SER A 535 -6.32 -3.05 -19.29
CA SER A 535 -7.26 -2.00 -19.69
C SER A 535 -8.42 -2.63 -20.45
N MET A 536 -9.65 -2.26 -20.10
CA MET A 536 -10.90 -2.84 -20.61
C MET A 536 -11.74 -1.79 -21.33
N THR A 537 -12.03 -2.01 -22.62
CA THR A 537 -12.98 -1.23 -23.42
C THR A 537 -14.06 -2.13 -24.03
N ILE A 538 -15.16 -1.54 -24.48
CA ILE A 538 -16.29 -2.27 -25.08
C ILE A 538 -16.36 -1.98 -26.59
N HIS A 539 -16.36 -3.03 -27.40
CA HIS A 539 -16.40 -2.91 -28.86
C HIS A 539 -17.71 -2.26 -29.34
N ARG A 540 -17.63 -1.38 -30.35
CA ARG A 540 -18.76 -0.57 -30.88
C ARG A 540 -20.05 -1.34 -31.21
N ASN A 541 -19.95 -2.62 -31.59
CA ASN A 541 -21.12 -3.46 -31.89
C ASN A 541 -21.96 -3.81 -30.65
N ALA A 542 -21.43 -3.63 -29.43
CA ALA A 542 -22.12 -3.85 -28.17
C ALA A 542 -22.76 -2.59 -27.58
N SER A 543 -22.78 -1.47 -28.32
CA SER A 543 -23.37 -0.20 -27.90
C SER A 543 -24.86 -0.24 -27.52
N GLN A 544 -25.57 -1.29 -27.92
CA GLN A 544 -26.97 -1.57 -27.56
C GLN A 544 -27.14 -2.97 -26.93
N PHE A 545 -26.05 -3.60 -26.47
CA PHE A 545 -26.09 -4.91 -25.84
C PHE A 545 -26.25 -4.78 -24.32
N GLU A 546 -27.14 -5.58 -23.74
CA GLU A 546 -27.15 -5.85 -22.29
C GLU A 546 -26.85 -7.33 -22.05
N GLY A 547 -25.92 -7.62 -21.15
CA GLY A 547 -25.62 -8.99 -20.76
C GLY A 547 -24.38 -9.14 -19.90
N ILE A 548 -23.93 -10.38 -19.75
CA ILE A 548 -22.67 -10.73 -19.09
C ILE A 548 -21.74 -11.29 -20.17
N VAL A 549 -20.50 -10.82 -20.19
CA VAL A 549 -19.45 -11.26 -21.10
C VAL A 549 -18.38 -12.02 -20.32
N GLN A 550 -17.88 -13.12 -20.90
CA GLN A 550 -16.94 -14.04 -20.27
C GLN A 550 -15.82 -14.47 -21.23
N GLY A 551 -14.66 -14.76 -20.66
CA GLY A 551 -13.48 -15.27 -21.35
C GLY A 551 -12.32 -15.43 -20.37
N HIS A 552 -11.11 -15.59 -20.90
CA HIS A 552 -9.90 -15.63 -20.08
C HIS A 552 -8.70 -15.03 -20.82
N VAL A 553 -7.76 -14.47 -20.06
CA VAL A 553 -6.45 -14.06 -20.57
C VAL A 553 -5.45 -15.17 -20.30
N THR A 554 -4.61 -15.51 -21.29
CA THR A 554 -3.47 -16.42 -21.11
C THR A 554 -2.16 -15.67 -21.18
N LEU A 555 -1.21 -15.98 -20.29
CA LEU A 555 0.20 -15.61 -20.39
C LEU A 555 1.09 -16.74 -19.90
N THR A 556 2.31 -16.85 -20.42
CA THR A 556 3.30 -17.85 -20.01
C THR A 556 4.46 -17.15 -19.31
N ILE A 557 4.83 -17.63 -18.12
CA ILE A 557 6.05 -17.22 -17.42
C ILE A 557 7.12 -18.28 -17.65
N GLU A 558 8.32 -17.86 -18.02
CA GLU A 558 9.49 -18.71 -18.09
C GLU A 558 10.52 -18.30 -17.03
N SER A 559 11.29 -19.24 -16.50
CA SER A 559 12.34 -19.00 -15.51
C SER A 559 13.46 -20.04 -15.62
N PRO A 560 14.71 -19.72 -15.25
CA PRO A 560 15.77 -20.71 -15.16
C PRO A 560 15.40 -21.90 -14.25
N ALA A 561 15.96 -23.08 -14.50
CA ALA A 561 15.92 -24.18 -13.56
C ALA A 561 17.16 -24.12 -12.65
N LYS A 562 16.94 -24.16 -11.32
CA LYS A 562 18.00 -24.03 -10.31
C LYS A 562 19.16 -25.02 -10.46
N ASP A 563 18.89 -26.21 -11.00
CA ASP A 563 19.88 -27.28 -11.16
C ASP A 563 20.57 -27.29 -12.54
N SER A 564 20.17 -26.43 -13.49
CA SER A 564 20.88 -26.20 -14.75
C SER A 564 20.40 -24.95 -15.49
N GLU A 565 21.31 -24.01 -15.79
CA GLU A 565 21.06 -22.85 -16.66
C GLU A 565 20.57 -23.20 -18.08
N SER A 566 20.73 -24.47 -18.51
CA SER A 566 20.26 -24.97 -19.81
C SER A 566 18.81 -25.47 -19.81
N LEU A 567 18.18 -25.59 -18.64
CA LEU A 567 16.80 -26.01 -18.48
C LEU A 567 15.93 -24.80 -18.07
N ILE A 568 14.76 -24.70 -18.67
CA ILE A 568 13.81 -23.61 -18.44
C ILE A 568 12.51 -24.18 -17.87
N GLN A 569 12.11 -23.69 -16.70
CA GLN A 569 10.80 -23.93 -16.10
C GLN A 569 9.76 -23.04 -16.79
N LYS A 570 8.58 -23.56 -17.08
CA LYS A 570 7.47 -22.81 -17.70
C LYS A 570 6.21 -22.95 -16.86
N SER A 571 5.47 -21.86 -16.72
CA SER A 571 4.20 -21.80 -16.02
C SER A 571 3.18 -21.02 -16.84
N ASP A 572 2.24 -21.75 -17.45
CA ASP A 572 1.11 -21.17 -18.16
C ASP A 572 0.04 -20.70 -17.17
N LEU A 573 -0.39 -19.44 -17.30
CA LEU A 573 -1.35 -18.79 -16.43
C LEU A 573 -2.64 -18.49 -17.19
N ILE A 574 -3.77 -18.72 -16.52
CA ILE A 574 -5.12 -18.43 -17.02
C ILE A 574 -5.78 -17.47 -16.03
N LEU A 575 -6.20 -16.30 -16.50
CA LEU A 575 -6.98 -15.33 -15.73
C LEU A 575 -8.41 -15.29 -16.28
N PRO A 576 -9.40 -15.91 -15.62
CA PRO A 576 -10.80 -15.76 -16.01
C PRO A 576 -11.26 -14.30 -15.82
N ILE A 577 -11.96 -13.76 -16.80
CA ILE A 577 -12.54 -12.40 -16.74
C ILE A 577 -14.03 -12.48 -17.04
N ARG A 578 -14.83 -11.85 -16.19
CA ARG A 578 -16.28 -11.72 -16.31
C ARG A 578 -16.73 -10.30 -16.00
N VAL A 579 -17.52 -9.73 -16.91
CA VAL A 579 -18.01 -8.35 -16.80
C VAL A 579 -19.50 -8.27 -17.17
N ARG A 580 -20.23 -7.32 -16.60
CA ARG A 580 -21.56 -6.94 -17.11
C ARG A 580 -21.40 -5.78 -18.10
N ILE A 581 -22.03 -5.91 -19.26
CA ILE A 581 -22.17 -4.84 -20.24
C ILE A 581 -23.61 -4.34 -20.24
N ILE A 582 -23.80 -3.03 -20.39
CA ILE A 582 -25.09 -2.38 -20.65
C ILE A 582 -24.99 -1.50 -21.92
N PRO A 583 -26.12 -1.09 -22.52
CA PRO A 583 -26.15 -0.03 -23.52
C PRO A 583 -25.55 1.27 -22.97
N THR A 584 -24.95 2.09 -23.84
CA THR A 584 -24.35 3.38 -23.44
C THR A 584 -25.38 4.26 -22.70
N PRO A 585 -25.12 4.69 -21.45
CA PRO A 585 -26.00 5.58 -20.70
C PRO A 585 -26.22 6.91 -21.40
N ILE A 586 -27.36 7.56 -21.10
CA ILE A 586 -27.66 8.90 -21.61
C ILE A 586 -26.61 9.92 -21.14
N ARG A 587 -26.22 10.84 -22.02
CA ARG A 587 -25.15 11.83 -21.80
C ARG A 587 -25.25 12.55 -20.45
N SER A 588 -26.45 12.99 -20.06
CA SER A 588 -26.72 13.68 -18.79
C SER A 588 -26.38 12.86 -17.54
N HIS A 589 -26.36 11.54 -17.62
CA HIS A 589 -25.98 10.67 -16.50
C HIS A 589 -24.49 10.32 -16.47
N ARG A 590 -23.67 10.83 -17.41
CA ARG A 590 -22.22 10.56 -17.47
C ARG A 590 -21.42 11.74 -16.94
N ILE A 591 -20.69 11.49 -15.85
CA ILE A 591 -19.79 12.41 -15.17
C ILE A 591 -18.36 11.98 -15.46
N LEU A 592 -17.53 12.93 -15.87
CA LEU A 592 -16.08 12.75 -15.98
C LEU A 592 -15.43 13.37 -14.73
N TRP A 593 -14.76 12.56 -13.92
CA TRP A 593 -13.97 12.99 -12.76
C TRP A 593 -12.55 13.33 -13.22
N ASP A 594 -12.08 14.54 -12.94
CA ASP A 594 -10.69 14.91 -13.21
C ASP A 594 -9.74 14.29 -12.19
N GLN A 595 -8.80 13.47 -12.66
CA GLN A 595 -7.72 12.90 -11.86
C GLN A 595 -6.34 13.36 -12.34
N TYR A 596 -6.27 13.98 -13.53
CA TYR A 596 -5.01 14.38 -14.14
C TYR A 596 -4.42 15.63 -13.50
N HIS A 597 -5.25 16.41 -12.81
CA HIS A 597 -4.84 17.60 -12.08
C HIS A 597 -4.72 17.40 -10.56
N SER A 598 -4.98 16.18 -10.05
CA SER A 598 -4.75 15.79 -8.65
C SER A 598 -3.30 15.33 -8.43
N ILE A 599 -2.55 15.86 -7.47
CA ILE A 599 -1.13 15.54 -7.28
C ILE A 599 -0.95 14.38 -6.29
N GLY A 600 -0.99 13.16 -6.84
CA GLY A 600 -0.79 11.93 -6.07
C GLY A 600 0.44 11.95 -5.15
N TYR A 601 0.17 11.67 -3.88
CA TYR A 601 1.11 11.74 -2.77
C TYR A 601 2.00 10.49 -2.63
N PRO A 602 3.19 10.63 -2.04
CA PRO A 602 3.92 11.85 -1.70
C PRO A 602 4.93 12.26 -2.79
N PRO A 603 5.11 13.56 -3.04
CA PRO A 603 6.48 14.04 -3.31
C PRO A 603 6.83 15.41 -2.70
N GLY A 604 5.84 16.19 -2.22
CA GLY A 604 5.98 17.54 -1.68
C GLY A 604 4.94 17.84 -0.58
N TYR A 605 4.96 19.06 0.00
CA TYR A 605 3.93 19.47 0.97
C TYR A 605 2.79 20.18 0.26
N PHE A 606 1.65 19.50 0.23
CA PHE A 606 0.36 20.09 -0.08
C PHE A 606 -0.50 19.96 1.20
N PRO A 607 -1.08 21.06 1.69
CA PRO A 607 -1.83 21.09 2.93
C PRO A 607 -3.26 20.55 2.79
N ARG A 608 -3.83 20.07 3.91
CA ARG A 608 -5.26 19.76 4.03
C ARG A 608 -6.16 20.97 3.71
N ASP A 609 -7.38 20.68 3.27
CA ASP A 609 -8.49 21.62 3.11
C ASP A 609 -8.79 22.34 4.45
N ASP A 610 -9.29 21.61 5.46
CA ASP A 610 -9.72 22.20 6.72
C ASP A 610 -8.50 22.54 7.60
N LEU A 611 -8.08 23.80 7.58
CA LEU A 611 -6.99 24.36 8.38
C LEU A 611 -7.20 24.30 9.91
N LYS A 612 -8.34 23.81 10.40
CA LYS A 612 -8.49 23.37 11.80
C LYS A 612 -7.80 22.04 12.11
N GLN A 613 -7.53 21.20 11.11
CA GLN A 613 -6.87 19.90 11.23
C GLN A 613 -5.38 20.09 11.54
N LYS A 614 -5.03 20.17 12.83
CA LYS A 614 -3.65 20.47 13.28
C LYS A 614 -2.78 19.26 13.59
N ASN A 615 -3.33 18.05 13.47
CA ASN A 615 -2.65 16.81 13.86
C ASN A 615 -1.93 16.12 12.69
N ASP A 616 -2.41 16.30 11.46
CA ASP A 616 -1.79 15.82 10.22
C ASP A 616 -1.94 16.92 9.16
N PRO A 617 -0.87 17.67 8.84
CA PRO A 617 -0.96 18.88 8.03
C PRO A 617 -1.02 18.60 6.53
N LEU A 618 -0.67 17.38 6.10
CA LEU A 618 -0.55 16.94 4.71
C LEU A 618 -1.83 16.22 4.29
N ASP A 619 -2.26 16.36 3.03
CA ASP A 619 -3.03 15.27 2.44
C ASP A 619 -2.11 14.12 1.99
N TRP A 620 -2.68 12.93 1.97
CA TRP A 620 -2.04 11.66 1.64
C TRP A 620 -2.94 10.76 0.78
N ASN A 621 -4.22 11.10 0.61
CA ASN A 621 -5.22 10.17 0.07
C ASN A 621 -5.27 10.14 -1.47
N ALA A 622 -4.52 11.02 -2.13
CA ALA A 622 -4.36 11.12 -3.59
C ALA A 622 -5.67 11.35 -4.36
N ASP A 623 -6.64 11.95 -3.67
CA ASP A 623 -7.76 12.73 -4.21
C ASP A 623 -8.50 12.02 -5.32
N HIS A 624 -8.80 10.76 -5.02
CA HIS A 624 -9.37 9.82 -5.95
C HIS A 624 -10.80 9.50 -5.55
N ILE A 625 -11.66 9.37 -6.57
CA ILE A 625 -13.06 8.95 -6.45
C ILE A 625 -13.27 7.56 -5.81
N HIS A 626 -12.19 6.88 -5.41
CA HIS A 626 -12.18 5.57 -4.74
C HIS A 626 -11.32 5.53 -3.45
N THR A 627 -10.72 6.65 -3.03
CA THR A 627 -10.02 6.81 -1.74
C THR A 627 -10.86 7.69 -0.80
N ASN A 628 -10.51 8.97 -0.66
CA ASN A 628 -11.18 9.93 0.21
C ASN A 628 -12.58 10.33 -0.30
N PHE A 629 -12.76 10.43 -1.62
CA PHE A 629 -14.07 10.67 -2.25
C PHE A 629 -14.93 9.41 -2.47
N ARG A 630 -14.56 8.25 -1.89
CA ARG A 630 -15.32 6.98 -2.01
C ARG A 630 -16.82 7.12 -1.73
N HIS A 631 -17.19 7.89 -0.70
CA HIS A 631 -18.60 8.03 -0.31
C HIS A 631 -19.40 8.86 -1.32
N VAL A 632 -18.76 9.82 -2.02
CA VAL A 632 -19.34 10.53 -3.16
C VAL A 632 -19.65 9.56 -4.30
N TYR A 633 -18.68 8.69 -4.65
CA TYR A 633 -18.88 7.68 -5.70
C TYR A 633 -20.09 6.79 -5.41
N GLU A 634 -20.20 6.25 -4.19
CA GLU A 634 -21.33 5.42 -3.80
C GLU A 634 -22.66 6.20 -3.84
N HIS A 635 -22.67 7.48 -3.44
CA HIS A 635 -23.85 8.34 -3.52
C HIS A 635 -24.28 8.60 -4.99
N LEU A 636 -23.33 8.96 -5.86
CA LEU A 636 -23.58 9.22 -7.29
C LEU A 636 -24.04 7.96 -8.04
N ARG A 637 -23.42 6.79 -7.76
CA ARG A 637 -23.85 5.50 -8.30
C ARG A 637 -25.27 5.13 -7.86
N ASN A 638 -25.62 5.37 -6.59
CA ASN A 638 -26.98 5.16 -6.08
C ASN A 638 -28.01 6.13 -6.70
N ALA A 639 -27.61 7.36 -7.03
CA ALA A 639 -28.42 8.32 -7.78
C ALA A 639 -28.52 8.01 -9.29
N GLY A 640 -27.81 7.00 -9.78
CA GLY A 640 -27.87 6.55 -11.18
C GLY A 640 -26.91 7.28 -12.14
N TYR A 641 -25.95 8.03 -11.63
CA TYR A 641 -24.86 8.61 -12.43
C TYR A 641 -23.73 7.59 -12.64
N PHE A 642 -23.11 7.64 -13.81
CA PHE A 642 -21.92 6.87 -14.17
C PHE A 642 -20.72 7.81 -14.10
N ILE A 643 -19.66 7.38 -13.42
CA ILE A 643 -18.49 8.21 -13.11
C ILE A 643 -17.26 7.56 -13.75
N GLU A 644 -16.52 8.35 -14.51
CA GLU A 644 -15.40 7.90 -15.33
C GLU A 644 -14.16 8.71 -14.96
N VAL A 645 -13.00 8.06 -14.79
CA VAL A 645 -11.78 8.70 -14.24
C VAL A 645 -10.90 9.20 -15.39
N LEU A 646 -10.62 10.51 -15.41
CA LEU A 646 -9.78 11.17 -16.41
C LEU A 646 -8.34 11.32 -15.89
N GLY A 647 -7.53 10.27 -16.06
CA GLY A 647 -6.08 10.31 -15.79
C GLY A 647 -5.23 10.84 -16.95
N LYS A 648 -5.76 11.75 -17.79
CA LYS A 648 -5.08 12.34 -18.97
C LYS A 648 -5.52 13.80 -19.20
N PRO A 649 -4.72 14.63 -19.90
CA PRO A 649 -5.12 16.00 -20.24
C PRO A 649 -6.49 16.10 -20.92
N TYR A 650 -7.18 17.22 -20.74
CA TYR A 650 -8.52 17.46 -21.29
C TYR A 650 -8.58 17.31 -22.80
N THR A 651 -7.48 17.59 -23.51
CA THR A 651 -7.34 17.39 -24.96
C THR A 651 -7.57 15.94 -25.40
N CYS A 652 -7.51 14.97 -24.48
CA CYS A 652 -7.68 13.54 -24.76
C CYS A 652 -9.12 12.99 -24.62
N PHE A 653 -10.12 13.80 -24.25
CA PHE A 653 -11.53 13.37 -24.18
C PHE A 653 -12.47 14.18 -25.10
N ASP A 654 -13.43 13.51 -25.72
CA ASP A 654 -14.52 14.19 -26.44
C ASP A 654 -15.72 14.45 -25.52
N ALA A 655 -16.01 15.73 -25.26
CA ALA A 655 -17.11 16.14 -24.40
C ALA A 655 -18.51 15.89 -24.98
N SER A 656 -18.65 15.49 -26.25
CA SER A 656 -19.96 15.08 -26.80
C SER A 656 -20.55 13.87 -26.05
N LEU A 657 -19.70 13.05 -25.43
CA LEU A 657 -20.05 11.82 -24.72
C LEU A 657 -20.51 12.04 -23.26
N TYR A 658 -20.13 13.17 -22.65
CA TYR A 658 -20.27 13.44 -21.20
C TYR A 658 -21.21 14.61 -20.95
N GLY A 659 -22.03 14.52 -19.90
CA GLY A 659 -22.91 15.62 -19.50
C GLY A 659 -22.15 16.68 -18.70
N THR A 660 -21.36 16.23 -17.72
CA THR A 660 -20.64 17.10 -16.78
C THR A 660 -19.19 16.65 -16.62
N LEU A 661 -18.24 17.59 -16.71
CA LEU A 661 -16.90 17.48 -16.14
C LEU A 661 -16.96 17.95 -14.67
N LEU A 662 -16.41 17.17 -13.76
CA LEU A 662 -16.31 17.48 -12.34
C LEU A 662 -14.82 17.63 -11.98
N ILE A 663 -14.44 18.85 -11.61
CA ILE A 663 -13.14 19.19 -11.04
C ILE A 663 -13.34 19.31 -9.53
N VAL A 664 -12.52 18.59 -8.75
CA VAL A 664 -12.45 18.71 -7.29
C VAL A 664 -10.99 18.88 -6.92
N ASP A 665 -10.71 19.86 -6.07
CA ASP A 665 -9.40 20.22 -5.51
C ASP A 665 -8.17 19.99 -6.44
N PRO A 666 -7.97 20.82 -7.48
CA PRO A 666 -6.86 20.66 -8.41
C PRO A 666 -5.59 21.38 -7.92
N GLU A 667 -4.53 20.65 -7.56
CA GLU A 667 -3.25 21.24 -7.12
C GLU A 667 -2.28 21.54 -8.32
N GLU A 668 -2.56 20.97 -9.49
CA GLU A 668 -1.74 21.03 -10.71
C GLU A 668 -1.98 22.28 -11.58
N GLU A 669 -1.03 22.62 -12.46
CA GLU A 669 -1.19 23.65 -13.51
C GLU A 669 -1.88 23.07 -14.77
N PHE A 670 -2.51 23.91 -15.60
CA PHE A 670 -3.19 23.47 -16.84
C PHE A 670 -2.38 23.82 -18.11
N PHE A 671 -2.44 22.98 -19.16
CA PHE A 671 -1.89 23.31 -20.48
C PHE A 671 -2.74 24.38 -21.20
N VAL A 672 -2.13 25.24 -22.02
CA VAL A 672 -2.86 26.31 -22.75
C VAL A 672 -3.89 25.72 -23.73
N GLU A 673 -3.58 24.56 -24.29
CA GLU A 673 -4.47 23.76 -25.14
C GLU A 673 -5.71 23.27 -24.38
N GLU A 674 -5.60 22.97 -23.09
CA GLU A 674 -6.73 22.51 -22.26
C GLU A 674 -7.67 23.65 -21.91
N ILE A 675 -7.14 24.81 -21.55
CA ILE A 675 -7.91 26.05 -21.32
C ILE A 675 -8.73 26.37 -22.59
N SER A 676 -8.07 26.37 -23.74
CA SER A 676 -8.69 26.58 -25.05
C SER A 676 -9.76 25.53 -25.38
N LYS A 677 -9.48 24.25 -25.09
CA LYS A 677 -10.37 23.11 -25.37
C LYS A 677 -11.59 23.08 -24.45
N LEU A 678 -11.44 23.39 -23.16
CA LEU A 678 -12.53 23.36 -22.20
C LEU A 678 -13.57 24.44 -22.52
N HIS A 679 -13.10 25.68 -22.76
CA HIS A 679 -13.95 26.77 -23.20
C HIS A 679 -14.71 26.43 -24.49
N ASN A 680 -14.02 25.87 -25.49
CA ASN A 680 -14.65 25.39 -26.72
C ASN A 680 -15.71 24.30 -26.47
N ASP A 681 -15.44 23.31 -25.63
CA ASP A 681 -16.36 22.19 -25.44
C ASP A 681 -17.57 22.57 -24.55
N ILE A 682 -17.42 23.53 -23.62
CA ILE A 682 -18.54 24.13 -22.87
C ILE A 682 -19.49 24.86 -23.83
N ILE A 683 -18.96 25.71 -24.73
CA ILE A 683 -19.80 26.49 -25.65
C ILE A 683 -20.30 25.63 -26.82
N ASN A 684 -19.40 25.03 -27.60
CA ASN A 684 -19.73 24.41 -28.88
C ASN A 684 -20.19 22.94 -28.80
N LYS A 685 -20.07 22.29 -27.63
CA LYS A 685 -20.61 20.93 -27.40
C LYS A 685 -21.57 20.87 -26.20
N SER A 686 -21.92 22.02 -25.60
CA SER A 686 -22.76 22.10 -24.41
C SER A 686 -22.28 21.16 -23.29
N LEU A 687 -20.98 21.09 -23.03
CA LEU A 687 -20.43 20.44 -21.84
C LEU A 687 -20.76 21.30 -20.61
N SER A 688 -21.25 20.68 -19.55
CA SER A 688 -21.37 21.35 -18.26
C SER A 688 -20.13 21.10 -17.39
N LEU A 689 -19.87 22.02 -16.48
CA LEU A 689 -18.72 22.02 -15.58
C LEU A 689 -19.21 22.21 -14.14
N ILE A 690 -18.74 21.36 -13.23
CA ILE A 690 -18.85 21.57 -11.79
C ILE A 690 -17.42 21.68 -11.25
N VAL A 691 -17.17 22.72 -10.45
CA VAL A 691 -15.91 22.92 -9.73
C VAL A 691 -16.18 22.97 -8.24
N PHE A 692 -15.53 22.06 -7.50
CA PHE A 692 -15.28 22.21 -6.07
C PHE A 692 -13.83 22.66 -5.92
N ALA A 693 -13.64 23.92 -5.54
CA ALA A 693 -12.33 24.49 -5.25
C ALA A 693 -12.10 24.54 -3.74
N ASP A 694 -10.94 25.03 -3.32
CA ASP A 694 -10.57 25.20 -1.92
C ASP A 694 -9.72 26.47 -1.73
N TRP A 695 -9.08 26.68 -0.58
CA TRP A 695 -8.30 27.88 -0.30
C TRP A 695 -6.96 27.96 -1.03
N TYR A 696 -6.59 29.20 -1.34
CA TYR A 696 -5.23 29.58 -1.66
C TYR A 696 -4.94 30.94 -1.07
N ASN A 697 -3.94 31.05 -0.18
CA ASN A 697 -3.48 32.35 0.30
C ASN A 697 -2.00 32.30 0.64
N VAL A 698 -1.17 33.08 -0.06
CA VAL A 698 0.29 33.06 0.09
C VAL A 698 0.75 33.45 1.50
N SER A 699 0.00 34.31 2.20
CA SER A 699 0.29 34.69 3.59
C SER A 699 -0.10 33.60 4.58
N VAL A 700 -1.19 32.86 4.34
CA VAL A 700 -1.56 31.68 5.13
C VAL A 700 -0.59 30.52 4.86
N MET A 701 -0.20 30.26 3.61
CA MET A 701 0.82 29.26 3.25
C MET A 701 2.14 29.51 4.00
N ARG A 702 2.58 30.77 4.07
CA ARG A 702 3.76 31.21 4.87
C ARG A 702 3.56 31.12 6.40
N ARG A 703 2.37 30.79 6.90
CA ARG A 703 2.06 30.60 8.33
C ARG A 703 1.77 29.15 8.71
N VAL A 704 1.17 28.35 7.82
CA VAL A 704 0.96 26.90 8.02
C VAL A 704 2.20 26.07 7.70
N GLN A 705 3.26 26.69 7.16
CA GLN A 705 4.59 26.07 7.11
C GLN A 705 4.97 25.45 8.47
N PHE A 706 5.35 24.18 8.44
CA PHE A 706 5.91 23.52 9.60
C PHE A 706 7.43 23.45 9.45
N PHE A 707 8.15 23.62 10.56
CA PHE A 707 9.53 23.16 10.60
C PHE A 707 9.45 21.66 10.75
N ASP A 708 9.67 20.98 9.64
CA ASP A 708 9.87 19.56 9.58
C ASP A 708 11.21 19.31 10.29
N GLU A 709 11.17 19.20 11.64
CA GLU A 709 12.37 19.07 12.48
C GLU A 709 13.28 17.99 11.91
N ASN A 710 12.61 16.90 11.53
CA ASN A 710 12.83 16.10 10.34
C ASN A 710 13.88 16.59 9.32
N THR A 711 13.51 17.07 8.13
CA THR A 711 14.49 17.48 7.09
C THR A 711 15.43 18.61 7.50
N ARG A 712 15.20 19.21 8.68
CA ARG A 712 15.77 20.48 9.14
C ARG A 712 15.47 21.62 8.16
N GLN A 713 14.41 21.48 7.38
CA GLN A 713 13.91 22.48 6.45
C GLN A 713 12.51 22.88 6.88
N TRP A 714 12.16 24.13 6.62
CA TRP A 714 10.77 24.54 6.64
C TRP A 714 10.11 23.94 5.41
N TRP A 715 9.13 23.04 5.59
CA TRP A 715 8.28 22.65 4.48
C TRP A 715 7.26 23.75 4.31
N LEU A 716 7.36 24.40 3.16
CA LEU A 716 6.49 25.45 2.72
C LEU A 716 5.47 24.80 1.76
N PRO A 717 4.17 25.09 1.88
CA PRO A 717 3.16 24.57 0.96
C PRO A 717 3.53 24.86 -0.50
N GLU A 718 3.50 23.84 -1.35
CA GLU A 718 3.83 23.99 -2.78
C GLU A 718 2.70 24.72 -3.54
N THR A 719 1.46 24.59 -3.04
CA THR A 719 0.25 25.39 -3.33
C THR A 719 -0.61 25.52 -2.04
N GLY A 720 -1.82 26.08 -2.10
CA GLY A 720 -2.84 25.98 -1.04
C GLY A 720 -3.39 24.55 -0.93
N GLY A 721 -4.67 24.34 -0.63
CA GLY A 721 -5.33 23.11 -1.08
C GLY A 721 -5.37 23.16 -2.60
N ALA A 722 -6.41 23.84 -3.12
CA ALA A 722 -6.52 24.09 -4.55
C ALA A 722 -5.45 25.07 -5.06
N ASN A 723 -4.95 24.81 -6.27
CA ASN A 723 -4.13 25.75 -7.04
C ASN A 723 -5.03 26.80 -7.72
N LEU A 724 -5.63 27.70 -6.92
CA LEU A 724 -6.48 28.78 -7.43
C LEU A 724 -5.81 29.65 -8.52
N PRO A 725 -4.49 29.95 -8.48
CA PRO A 725 -3.83 30.65 -9.58
C PRO A 725 -3.82 29.88 -10.92
N ALA A 726 -3.87 28.55 -10.90
CA ALA A 726 -4.03 27.71 -12.10
C ALA A 726 -5.51 27.61 -12.51
N LEU A 727 -6.40 27.36 -11.55
CA LEU A 727 -7.84 27.26 -11.77
C LEU A 727 -8.44 28.58 -12.30
N ASN A 728 -7.96 29.73 -11.83
CA ASN A 728 -8.33 31.04 -12.38
C ASN A 728 -7.87 31.19 -13.85
N ASN A 729 -6.69 30.67 -14.23
CA ASN A 729 -6.26 30.67 -15.63
C ASN A 729 -7.18 29.79 -16.51
N LEU A 730 -7.65 28.66 -15.98
CA LEU A 730 -8.61 27.79 -16.65
C LEU A 730 -10.00 28.45 -16.83
N LEU A 731 -10.46 29.19 -15.82
CA LEU A 731 -11.79 29.80 -15.77
C LEU A 731 -11.89 31.20 -16.39
N LYS A 732 -10.76 31.91 -16.56
CA LYS A 732 -10.66 33.25 -17.16
C LYS A 732 -11.41 33.42 -18.50
N PRO A 733 -11.39 32.45 -19.45
CA PRO A 733 -12.17 32.55 -20.69
C PRO A 733 -13.70 32.57 -20.49
N LEU A 734 -14.19 32.15 -19.32
CA LEU A 734 -15.60 32.14 -18.95
C LEU A 734 -16.02 33.41 -18.17
N GLY A 735 -15.10 34.35 -17.92
CA GLY A 735 -15.37 35.56 -17.13
C GLY A 735 -15.48 35.29 -15.63
N ILE A 736 -14.79 34.26 -15.13
CA ILE A 736 -14.88 33.75 -13.76
C ILE A 736 -13.50 33.78 -13.09
N ALA A 737 -13.46 34.17 -11.81
CA ALA A 737 -12.28 34.08 -10.95
C ALA A 737 -12.65 33.92 -9.47
N LEU A 738 -11.80 33.21 -8.73
CA LEU A 738 -11.82 32.98 -7.28
C LEU A 738 -10.77 33.85 -6.58
N GLY A 739 -11.05 34.26 -5.34
CA GLY A 739 -10.18 35.11 -4.51
C GLY A 739 -9.20 34.33 -3.64
N ASP A 740 -8.51 35.05 -2.74
CA ASP A 740 -7.54 34.49 -1.78
C ASP A 740 -8.01 34.53 -0.31
N THR A 741 -9.19 35.09 -0.02
CA THR A 741 -9.72 35.13 1.34
C THR A 741 -10.20 33.75 1.78
N VAL A 742 -9.58 33.22 2.83
CA VAL A 742 -9.86 31.90 3.42
C VAL A 742 -11.02 32.02 4.40
N LEU A 743 -12.15 31.38 4.09
CA LEU A 743 -13.43 31.58 4.78
C LEU A 743 -13.88 30.34 5.54
N GLU A 744 -14.57 30.56 6.66
CA GLU A 744 -15.03 29.48 7.53
C GLU A 744 -16.38 29.83 8.18
N GLY A 745 -17.26 28.85 8.38
CA GLY A 745 -18.44 29.03 9.20
C GLY A 745 -19.61 28.10 8.89
N ASN A 746 -20.59 28.03 9.78
CA ASN A 746 -21.85 27.32 9.50
C ASN A 746 -22.82 28.26 8.78
N PHE A 747 -23.50 27.77 7.76
CA PHE A 747 -24.55 28.51 7.05
C PHE A 747 -25.67 27.57 6.57
N ASP A 748 -26.86 28.15 6.35
CA ASP A 748 -28.02 27.41 5.84
C ASP A 748 -28.26 27.65 4.34
N LEU A 749 -28.69 26.58 3.66
CA LEU A 749 -29.11 26.58 2.27
C LEU A 749 -30.36 25.70 2.13
N GLY A 750 -31.53 26.34 2.04
CA GLY A 750 -32.82 25.67 2.17
C GLY A 750 -33.01 25.09 3.57
N GLU A 751 -33.23 23.78 3.65
CA GLU A 751 -33.38 23.04 4.92
C GLU A 751 -32.06 22.43 5.43
N HIS A 752 -30.93 22.66 4.75
CA HIS A 752 -29.64 22.05 5.05
C HIS A 752 -28.65 23.07 5.65
N THR A 753 -28.09 22.75 6.81
CA THR A 753 -26.96 23.50 7.40
C THR A 753 -25.62 22.87 7.00
N ILE A 754 -24.83 23.60 6.21
CA ILE A 754 -23.45 23.26 5.83
C ILE A 754 -22.46 23.90 6.83
N TYR A 755 -21.30 23.27 7.03
CA TYR A 755 -20.12 23.91 7.58
C TYR A 755 -19.13 24.16 6.44
N TYR A 756 -18.84 25.43 6.15
CA TYR A 756 -17.80 25.86 5.21
C TYR A 756 -16.44 25.71 5.88
N ALA A 757 -15.58 24.87 5.31
CA ALA A 757 -14.37 24.38 5.95
C ALA A 757 -13.12 24.97 5.28
N SER A 758 -12.80 26.21 5.62
CA SER A 758 -11.61 26.95 5.13
C SER A 758 -11.64 27.35 3.64
N GLY A 759 -12.71 27.09 2.89
CA GLY A 759 -12.78 27.39 1.46
C GLY A 759 -12.63 28.86 1.01
N THR A 760 -12.57 29.09 -0.30
CA THR A 760 -12.42 30.42 -0.94
C THR A 760 -13.78 31.10 -1.26
N HIS A 761 -13.77 32.22 -1.98
CA HIS A 761 -14.94 32.91 -2.52
C HIS A 761 -14.74 33.33 -3.98
N ILE A 762 -15.85 33.66 -4.65
CA ILE A 762 -15.85 34.19 -6.02
C ILE A 762 -15.52 35.69 -5.99
N VAL A 763 -14.66 36.15 -6.89
CA VAL A 763 -14.34 37.58 -7.09
C VAL A 763 -14.75 38.11 -8.45
N GLN A 764 -14.93 37.23 -9.44
CA GLN A 764 -15.45 37.57 -10.76
C GLN A 764 -16.46 36.52 -11.22
N PHE A 765 -17.59 36.96 -11.79
CA PHE A 765 -18.61 36.09 -12.36
C PHE A 765 -19.37 36.79 -13.50
N PRO A 766 -19.92 36.07 -14.49
CA PRO A 766 -20.78 36.65 -15.52
C PRO A 766 -22.02 37.34 -14.94
N ALA A 767 -22.39 38.49 -15.52
CA ALA A 767 -23.47 39.34 -15.02
C ALA A 767 -24.89 38.77 -15.22
N ASP A 768 -25.02 37.75 -16.08
CA ASP A 768 -26.21 36.91 -16.31
C ASP A 768 -26.21 35.61 -15.48
N GLY A 769 -25.13 35.33 -14.75
CA GLY A 769 -25.07 34.28 -13.75
C GLY A 769 -25.76 34.66 -12.44
N TYR A 770 -25.93 33.65 -11.58
CA TYR A 770 -26.47 33.77 -10.22
C TYR A 770 -25.37 33.54 -9.19
N LEU A 771 -25.38 34.32 -8.11
CA LEU A 771 -24.45 34.20 -6.98
C LEU A 771 -25.22 34.02 -5.67
N ILE A 772 -24.71 33.17 -4.78
CA ILE A 772 -25.26 32.93 -3.45
C ILE A 772 -24.25 33.43 -2.42
N TYR A 773 -24.63 34.49 -1.70
CA TYR A 773 -23.80 35.13 -0.68
C TYR A 773 -24.08 34.53 0.69
N ARG A 774 -23.06 34.21 1.48
CA ARG A 774 -23.23 33.72 2.86
C ARG A 774 -22.28 34.41 3.84
N PRO A 775 -22.74 34.70 5.08
CA PRO A 775 -21.95 35.37 6.10
C PRO A 775 -20.96 34.40 6.74
N LEU A 776 -19.68 34.51 6.37
CA LEU A 776 -18.59 33.65 6.83
C LEU A 776 -17.46 34.45 7.50
N ILE A 777 -16.66 33.78 8.32
CA ILE A 777 -15.56 34.36 9.08
C ILE A 777 -14.28 34.25 8.25
N ASP A 778 -13.51 35.34 8.17
CA ASP A 778 -12.14 35.32 7.65
C ASP A 778 -11.21 34.56 8.62
N GLN A 779 -10.94 33.31 8.27
CA GLN A 779 -10.06 32.41 9.00
C GLN A 779 -8.59 32.70 8.66
N GLY A 780 -8.31 33.10 7.42
CA GLY A 780 -6.96 33.43 6.95
C GLY A 780 -6.34 34.58 7.74
N GLU A 781 -7.06 35.70 7.90
CA GLU A 781 -6.62 36.83 8.71
C GLU A 781 -6.54 36.45 10.20
N THR A 782 -7.35 35.51 10.67
CA THR A 782 -7.25 34.97 12.04
C THR A 782 -5.93 34.20 12.23
N ILE A 783 -5.50 33.39 11.25
CA ILE A 783 -4.21 32.67 11.24
C ILE A 783 -3.02 33.65 11.09
N ILE A 784 -3.15 34.66 10.24
CA ILE A 784 -2.12 35.69 10.00
C ILE A 784 -1.92 36.55 11.27
N ARG A 785 -2.98 36.87 12.01
CA ARG A 785 -2.90 37.63 13.27
C ARG A 785 -2.41 36.83 14.47
N MET A 786 -2.33 35.49 14.42
CA MET A 786 -1.77 34.71 15.54
C MET A 786 -0.30 35.09 15.80
N PRO A 787 0.08 35.35 17.06
CA PRO A 787 1.43 35.77 17.41
C PRO A 787 2.43 34.61 17.29
N SER A 788 3.68 34.93 16.96
CA SER A 788 4.75 33.95 16.66
C SER A 788 5.15 33.02 17.83
N SER A 789 4.65 33.27 19.04
CA SER A 789 4.78 32.37 20.21
C SER A 789 3.74 31.25 20.20
N SER A 790 2.65 31.38 19.44
CA SER A 790 1.57 30.40 19.28
C SER A 790 1.78 29.43 18.09
N ARG A 791 3.04 29.23 17.68
CA ARG A 791 3.41 28.21 16.67
C ARG A 791 2.93 26.82 17.09
N MET A 792 2.71 25.94 16.12
CA MET A 792 2.27 24.55 16.32
C MET A 792 2.98 23.89 17.52
N PRO A 793 2.26 23.56 18.60
CA PRO A 793 2.87 22.95 19.77
C PRO A 793 3.06 21.45 19.54
N GLN A 794 4.22 21.05 19.03
CA GLN A 794 4.76 19.75 19.41
C GLN A 794 4.75 19.66 20.95
N GLN A 795 4.35 18.51 21.49
CA GLN A 795 4.05 18.34 22.91
C GLN A 795 5.30 18.43 23.81
N ARG A 796 5.75 19.64 24.14
CA ARG A 796 6.71 19.84 25.23
C ARG A 796 6.01 19.58 26.56
N HIS A 797 6.58 18.68 27.38
CA HIS A 797 6.13 18.44 28.74
C HIS A 797 6.04 19.77 29.52
N LEU A 798 4.85 20.08 30.02
CA LEU A 798 4.59 21.24 30.87
C LEU A 798 4.53 20.82 32.33
N ASN A 799 5.31 21.51 33.16
CA ASN A 799 5.25 21.39 34.61
C ASN A 799 3.97 22.06 35.16
N LEU A 800 3.55 21.65 36.36
CA LEU A 800 2.22 21.92 36.92
C LEU A 800 1.96 23.37 37.42
N GLU A 801 2.83 24.33 37.16
CA GLU A 801 2.76 25.68 37.74
C GLU A 801 2.10 26.75 36.84
N ASP A 802 1.97 26.51 35.53
CA ASP A 802 1.61 27.56 34.55
C ASP A 802 0.09 27.78 34.37
N HIS A 803 -0.71 27.48 35.41
CA HIS A 803 -2.17 27.39 35.31
C HIS A 803 -2.89 28.75 35.41
N GLU A 804 -2.30 29.74 36.10
CA GLU A 804 -2.88 31.09 36.24
C GLU A 804 -2.61 31.99 35.03
N ASN A 805 -1.43 31.87 34.40
CA ASN A 805 -1.09 32.65 33.19
C ASN A 805 -2.01 32.32 32.01
N ARG A 806 -2.36 31.04 31.85
CA ARG A 806 -3.27 30.56 30.79
C ARG A 806 -4.62 31.27 30.81
N VAL A 807 -5.23 31.46 31.99
CA VAL A 807 -6.55 32.09 32.11
C VAL A 807 -6.51 33.56 31.65
N LYS A 808 -5.45 34.31 31.95
CA LYS A 808 -5.30 35.69 31.47
C LYS A 808 -5.12 35.77 29.95
N HIS A 809 -4.20 34.99 29.39
CA HIS A 809 -3.96 35.02 27.93
C HIS A 809 -5.17 34.54 27.12
N GLN A 810 -5.98 33.62 27.65
CA GLN A 810 -7.18 33.16 26.96
C GLN A 810 -8.27 34.25 26.89
N ILE A 811 -8.39 35.09 27.93
CA ILE A 811 -9.31 36.24 27.96
C ILE A 811 -8.88 37.35 26.98
N ASP A 812 -7.58 37.63 26.86
CA ASP A 812 -7.08 38.62 25.89
C ASP A 812 -7.36 38.19 24.44
N ILE A 813 -7.17 36.90 24.11
CA ILE A 813 -7.39 36.37 22.76
C ILE A 813 -8.87 36.47 22.34
N GLU A 814 -9.82 36.14 23.22
CA GLU A 814 -11.26 36.30 22.95
C GLU A 814 -11.70 37.76 22.75
N SER A 815 -10.92 38.73 23.27
CA SER A 815 -11.17 40.16 23.04
C SER A 815 -10.68 40.64 21.67
N ILE A 816 -9.62 40.03 21.14
CA ILE A 816 -8.99 40.38 19.85
C ILE A 816 -9.66 39.64 18.69
N MET A 817 -10.06 38.38 18.88
CA MET A 817 -10.60 37.51 17.83
C MET A 817 -12.13 37.57 17.69
N LYS A 818 -12.66 38.78 17.44
CA LYS A 818 -14.04 38.97 16.97
C LYS A 818 -14.08 39.49 15.54
N THR A 819 -13.51 38.69 14.63
CA THR A 819 -13.80 38.76 13.20
C THR A 819 -15.31 38.61 13.00
N ARG A 820 -15.95 39.65 12.48
CA ARG A 820 -17.40 39.63 12.19
C ARG A 820 -17.61 38.85 10.90
N PRO A 821 -18.69 38.03 10.79
CA PRO A 821 -19.04 37.40 9.53
C PRO A 821 -19.22 38.42 8.41
N ILE A 822 -18.59 38.17 7.26
CA ILE A 822 -18.65 38.98 6.04
C ILE A 822 -19.46 38.18 5.02
N SER A 823 -20.44 38.81 4.36
CA SER A 823 -21.26 38.12 3.36
C SER A 823 -20.52 38.05 2.02
N MET A 824 -19.98 36.87 1.70
CA MET A 824 -19.18 36.62 0.50
C MET A 824 -19.88 35.61 -0.44
N PRO A 825 -19.71 35.71 -1.77
CA PRO A 825 -20.31 34.77 -2.71
C PRO A 825 -19.49 33.48 -2.79
N ILE A 826 -20.09 32.38 -2.33
CA ILE A 826 -19.42 31.06 -2.22
C ILE A 826 -19.91 30.02 -3.22
N LEU A 827 -21.05 30.29 -3.87
CA LEU A 827 -21.64 29.43 -4.90
C LEU A 827 -22.12 30.28 -6.07
N GLY A 828 -21.63 29.98 -7.27
CA GLY A 828 -22.02 30.61 -8.52
C GLY A 828 -22.59 29.62 -9.53
N LEU A 829 -23.65 30.00 -10.24
CA LEU A 829 -24.34 29.20 -11.25
C LEU A 829 -24.57 30.04 -12.52
N VAL A 830 -24.07 29.59 -13.69
CA VAL A 830 -24.27 30.30 -14.97
C VAL A 830 -24.52 29.33 -16.13
N GLU A 831 -25.34 29.74 -17.08
CA GLU A 831 -25.54 29.05 -18.36
C GLU A 831 -24.75 29.78 -19.45
N ALA A 832 -23.70 29.14 -19.97
CA ALA A 832 -22.88 29.72 -21.03
C ALA A 832 -23.68 29.81 -22.34
N SER A 833 -23.27 30.70 -23.24
CA SER A 833 -24.02 31.09 -24.44
C SER A 833 -24.32 29.94 -25.44
N GLY A 834 -23.68 28.79 -25.28
CA GLY A 834 -23.92 27.56 -26.04
C GLY A 834 -24.66 26.44 -25.27
N GLY A 835 -25.26 26.74 -24.12
CA GLY A 835 -26.07 25.80 -23.33
C GLY A 835 -25.28 24.81 -22.47
N GLY A 836 -23.94 24.89 -22.44
CA GLY A 836 -23.14 24.29 -21.37
C GLY A 836 -23.30 25.10 -20.07
N ARG A 837 -23.39 24.43 -18.93
CA ARG A 837 -23.69 25.08 -17.64
C ARG A 837 -22.54 24.95 -16.66
N VAL A 838 -22.20 26.03 -15.97
CA VAL A 838 -21.05 26.10 -15.06
C VAL A 838 -21.54 26.36 -13.64
N ALA A 839 -21.16 25.50 -12.72
CA ALA A 839 -21.42 25.62 -11.29
C ALA A 839 -20.10 25.58 -10.52
N ILE A 840 -19.91 26.50 -9.57
CA ILE A 840 -18.65 26.63 -8.82
C ILE A 840 -18.95 26.84 -7.36
N TYR A 841 -18.33 26.03 -6.52
CA TYR A 841 -18.39 26.08 -5.07
C TYR A 841 -16.95 26.09 -4.51
N GLY A 842 -16.69 26.92 -3.50
CA GLY A 842 -15.32 27.21 -3.04
C GLY A 842 -14.78 26.35 -1.90
N ASP A 843 -15.42 25.22 -1.56
CA ASP A 843 -15.03 24.28 -0.49
C ASP A 843 -15.20 22.82 -0.97
N SER A 844 -14.12 22.03 -0.97
CA SER A 844 -14.09 20.59 -1.30
C SER A 844 -14.35 19.67 -0.11
N ASN A 845 -13.95 20.05 1.10
CA ASN A 845 -13.99 19.21 2.30
C ASN A 845 -15.40 18.70 2.67
N CYS A 846 -16.48 19.40 2.31
CA CYS A 846 -17.83 18.87 2.55
C CYS A 846 -18.24 17.69 1.64
N ILE A 847 -17.45 17.37 0.60
CA ILE A 847 -17.55 16.12 -0.17
C ILE A 847 -16.43 15.09 0.12
N ASP A 848 -15.35 15.44 0.81
CA ASP A 848 -14.39 14.45 1.34
C ASP A 848 -15.01 13.66 2.53
N SER A 849 -14.74 12.36 2.64
CA SER A 849 -15.12 11.51 3.79
C SER A 849 -14.08 11.40 4.92
N VAL A 850 -12.86 11.92 4.74
CA VAL A 850 -11.72 11.84 5.67
C VAL A 850 -11.94 12.68 6.93
N HIS A 851 -12.24 13.96 6.73
CA HIS A 851 -12.41 14.97 7.81
C HIS A 851 -13.86 15.44 7.97
N LEU A 852 -14.80 14.66 7.43
CA LEU A 852 -16.20 15.02 7.28
C LEU A 852 -16.90 15.35 8.62
N VAL A 853 -17.20 16.64 8.83
CA VAL A 853 -18.08 17.09 9.91
C VAL A 853 -19.55 16.84 9.55
N ARG A 854 -19.94 17.12 8.29
CA ARG A 854 -21.26 16.87 7.68
C ARG A 854 -21.13 16.80 6.16
N ASP A 855 -21.86 15.91 5.49
CA ASP A 855 -21.87 15.81 4.04
C ASP A 855 -22.69 16.90 3.33
N CYS A 856 -22.17 17.30 2.17
CA CYS A 856 -22.89 18.07 1.16
C CYS A 856 -23.12 17.26 -0.12
N TYR A 857 -23.24 15.92 -0.04
CA TYR A 857 -23.51 15.08 -1.23
C TYR A 857 -24.82 15.47 -1.96
N TRP A 858 -25.81 15.94 -1.20
CA TRP A 858 -27.04 16.54 -1.72
C TRP A 858 -26.80 17.84 -2.50
N LEU A 859 -25.78 18.63 -2.14
CA LEU A 859 -25.39 19.84 -2.86
C LEU A 859 -24.85 19.45 -4.24
N LEU A 860 -23.91 18.49 -4.29
CA LEU A 860 -23.42 17.95 -5.56
C LEU A 860 -24.55 17.39 -6.44
N LEU A 861 -25.53 16.68 -5.88
CA LEU A 861 -26.71 16.25 -6.63
C LEU A 861 -27.57 17.41 -7.15
N ALA A 862 -27.71 18.51 -6.39
CA ALA A 862 -28.42 19.71 -6.86
C ALA A 862 -27.63 20.46 -7.93
N LEU A 863 -26.29 20.54 -7.82
CA LEU A 863 -25.44 21.08 -8.89
C LEU A 863 -25.55 20.23 -10.17
N LEU A 864 -25.64 18.90 -10.02
CA LEU A 864 -25.92 17.98 -11.14
C LEU A 864 -27.33 18.15 -11.72
N GLU A 865 -28.37 18.42 -10.92
CA GLU A 865 -29.70 18.79 -11.44
C GLU A 865 -29.63 20.10 -12.26
N PHE A 866 -28.86 21.09 -11.80
CA PHE A 866 -28.63 22.34 -12.54
C PHE A 866 -27.87 22.12 -13.86
N THR A 867 -26.80 21.31 -13.85
CA THR A 867 -25.97 21.09 -15.05
C THR A 867 -26.57 20.13 -16.08
N THR A 868 -27.53 19.30 -15.68
CA THR A 868 -28.17 18.29 -16.55
C THR A 868 -29.60 18.62 -16.98
N SER A 869 -30.27 19.56 -16.29
CA SER A 869 -31.61 20.04 -16.64
C SER A 869 -31.58 21.49 -17.11
N SER A 870 -32.57 21.92 -17.90
CA SER A 870 -32.70 23.31 -18.36
C SER A 870 -33.30 24.25 -17.29
N ARG A 871 -33.04 24.01 -16.00
CA ARG A 871 -33.65 24.74 -14.88
C ARG A 871 -32.65 25.01 -13.77
N VAL A 872 -32.96 26.00 -12.93
CA VAL A 872 -32.32 26.19 -11.62
C VAL A 872 -33.12 25.39 -10.59
N PRO A 873 -32.51 24.44 -9.86
CA PRO A 873 -33.14 23.71 -8.77
C PRO A 873 -33.80 24.65 -7.73
N LYS A 874 -34.91 24.22 -7.13
CA LYS A 874 -35.67 25.04 -6.15
C LYS A 874 -34.82 25.51 -4.98
N LEU A 875 -33.81 24.72 -4.60
CA LEU A 875 -32.84 24.99 -3.54
C LEU A 875 -32.03 26.27 -3.81
N PHE A 876 -31.81 26.59 -5.09
CA PHE A 876 -31.13 27.79 -5.56
C PHE A 876 -32.12 28.80 -6.20
N LEU A 877 -33.37 28.87 -5.73
CA LEU A 877 -34.30 29.96 -6.07
C LEU A 877 -34.41 31.03 -4.98
N GLN A 878 -33.80 30.80 -3.81
CA GLN A 878 -33.56 31.82 -2.78
C GLN A 878 -32.22 32.52 -3.07
N LEU A 879 -32.17 33.22 -4.20
CA LEU A 879 -30.97 33.91 -4.68
C LEU A 879 -30.95 35.35 -4.17
N ASP A 880 -29.79 35.80 -3.75
CA ASP A 880 -29.53 37.21 -3.45
C ASP A 880 -29.28 37.96 -4.78
N GLU A 881 -29.91 39.13 -4.97
CA GLU A 881 -29.90 39.83 -6.27
C GLU A 881 -28.49 40.24 -6.74
N ASN A 882 -28.26 40.17 -8.06
CA ASN A 882 -26.98 40.45 -8.72
C ASN A 882 -26.39 41.80 -8.30
N ARG A 883 -25.37 41.76 -7.45
CA ARG A 883 -24.44 42.88 -7.27
C ARG A 883 -23.40 42.83 -8.38
N GLN A 884 -23.30 43.91 -9.13
CA GLN A 884 -22.22 44.08 -10.10
C GLN A 884 -20.88 44.06 -9.36
N MET A 885 -20.07 43.03 -9.62
CA MET A 885 -18.75 42.87 -9.00
C MET A 885 -17.75 43.83 -9.65
N ASP A 886 -16.72 44.22 -8.90
CA ASP A 886 -15.72 45.16 -9.39
C ASP A 886 -14.87 44.56 -10.52
N LEU A 887 -14.42 45.41 -11.45
CA LEU A 887 -13.75 44.98 -12.68
C LEU A 887 -12.23 44.82 -12.54
N ASP A 888 -11.61 45.44 -11.54
CA ASP A 888 -10.18 45.27 -11.22
C ASP A 888 -10.00 44.05 -10.31
N VAL A 889 -9.92 42.87 -10.94
CA VAL A 889 -9.64 41.59 -10.29
C VAL A 889 -8.12 41.38 -10.24
N PRO A 890 -7.46 41.44 -9.07
CA PRO A 890 -6.03 41.24 -8.97
C PRO A 890 -5.65 39.78 -9.31
N GLU A 891 -4.57 39.60 -10.06
CA GLU A 891 -4.03 38.27 -10.37
C GLU A 891 -3.40 37.66 -9.11
N LEU A 892 -3.80 36.43 -8.75
CA LEU A 892 -3.34 35.77 -7.53
C LEU A 892 -1.83 35.48 -7.60
N GLU A 893 -1.06 36.01 -6.64
CA GLU A 893 0.38 35.76 -6.54
C GLU A 893 0.65 34.26 -6.38
N ARG A 894 1.48 33.68 -7.26
CA ARG A 894 2.06 32.35 -7.03
C ARG A 894 3.20 32.45 -6.01
N LEU A 895 3.27 31.54 -5.05
CA LEU A 895 4.35 31.50 -4.07
C LEU A 895 5.72 31.33 -4.75
N ASN A 896 6.53 32.39 -4.75
CA ASN A 896 7.83 32.48 -5.44
C ASN A 896 8.89 31.46 -5.00
N THR A 897 8.75 30.85 -3.83
CA THR A 897 9.64 29.79 -3.31
C THR A 897 9.11 28.37 -3.55
N SER A 898 7.97 28.21 -4.22
CA SER A 898 7.39 26.91 -4.58
C SER A 898 8.30 26.12 -5.53
N ARG A 899 8.29 24.81 -5.34
CA ARG A 899 9.05 23.79 -6.08
C ARG A 899 8.13 22.91 -6.91
N LEU A 900 6.87 23.31 -7.12
CA LEU A 900 5.83 22.58 -7.87
C LEU A 900 6.32 21.98 -9.20
N HIS A 901 7.23 22.66 -9.92
CA HIS A 901 7.92 22.16 -11.13
C HIS A 901 8.66 20.81 -10.99
N LYS A 902 8.91 20.33 -9.76
CA LYS A 902 9.50 19.01 -9.49
C LYS A 902 8.47 17.87 -9.50
N PHE A 903 7.21 18.21 -9.29
CA PHE A 903 6.09 17.28 -9.08
C PHE A 903 5.07 17.36 -10.22
N SER A 904 4.96 18.55 -10.82
CA SER A 904 4.06 18.86 -11.91
C SER A 904 4.35 18.08 -13.18
N ARG A 905 3.26 17.53 -13.73
CA ARG A 905 3.13 16.90 -15.05
C ARG A 905 3.00 17.93 -16.18
N VAL A 906 2.79 19.21 -15.85
CA VAL A 906 2.51 20.29 -16.79
C VAL A 906 3.65 21.31 -16.90
N ILE A 907 4.35 21.62 -15.80
CA ILE A 907 5.49 22.56 -15.80
C ILE A 907 6.82 21.91 -15.38
N GLU A 908 7.90 22.48 -15.91
CA GLU A 908 9.29 22.18 -15.61
C GLU A 908 10.10 23.48 -15.40
N ARG A 909 11.30 23.37 -14.83
CA ARG A 909 12.19 24.53 -14.63
C ARG A 909 13.14 24.68 -15.81
N ASN A 910 13.30 25.91 -16.30
CA ASN A 910 14.34 26.27 -17.25
C ASN A 910 15.63 26.66 -16.50
N ASP A 911 16.68 25.84 -16.64
CA ASP A 911 17.98 26.05 -15.97
C ASP A 911 18.71 27.34 -16.41
N ILE A 912 18.36 27.90 -17.58
CA ILE A 912 19.03 29.09 -18.15
C ILE A 912 18.49 30.37 -17.48
N ASP A 913 17.16 30.50 -17.41
CA ASP A 913 16.49 31.74 -17.00
C ASP A 913 15.81 31.67 -15.61
N ASN A 914 15.87 30.51 -14.94
CA ASN A 914 15.19 30.20 -13.67
C ASN A 914 13.65 30.35 -13.69
N THR A 915 13.04 30.39 -14.87
CA THR A 915 11.59 30.46 -15.05
C THR A 915 10.96 29.06 -15.15
N ASN A 916 9.66 28.96 -14.84
CA ASN A 916 8.86 27.78 -15.18
C ASN A 916 8.51 27.81 -16.67
N LYS A 917 8.55 26.65 -17.32
CA LYS A 917 8.20 26.41 -18.72
C LYS A 917 7.19 25.25 -18.76
N GLN A 918 6.22 25.26 -19.67
CA GLN A 918 5.37 24.09 -19.89
C GLN A 918 6.16 22.94 -20.54
N ARG A 919 5.82 21.71 -20.13
CA ARG A 919 6.30 20.45 -20.72
C ARG A 919 5.65 20.22 -22.09
N GLU A 920 6.09 19.19 -22.82
CA GLU A 920 5.39 18.76 -24.03
C GLU A 920 4.05 18.08 -23.68
N LEU A 921 2.96 18.49 -24.35
CA LEU A 921 1.61 17.94 -24.15
C LEU A 921 1.57 16.41 -24.39
N PRO A 922 1.12 15.60 -23.41
CA PRO A 922 1.04 14.15 -23.55
C PRO A 922 0.19 13.66 -24.72
N LYS A 923 0.62 12.57 -25.36
CA LYS A 923 -0.10 11.95 -26.49
C LYS A 923 -1.30 11.13 -26.01
N CYS A 924 -2.46 11.39 -26.60
CA CYS A 924 -3.73 10.74 -26.29
C CYS A 924 -3.85 9.31 -26.82
N PHE A 925 -3.03 8.39 -26.30
CA PHE A 925 -3.17 6.96 -26.55
C PHE A 925 -4.38 6.40 -25.79
N ILE A 926 -5.43 5.99 -26.51
CA ILE A 926 -6.69 5.52 -25.92
C ILE A 926 -6.56 4.11 -25.33
N ASN A 927 -5.78 3.23 -25.99
CA ASN A 927 -5.78 1.78 -25.72
C ASN A 927 -4.50 1.27 -25.05
N GLN A 928 -3.77 2.07 -24.28
CA GLN A 928 -2.64 1.60 -23.46
C GLN A 928 -2.92 1.84 -21.97
N PRO A 929 -2.83 0.79 -21.11
CA PRO A 929 -2.72 0.99 -19.68
C PRO A 929 -1.48 1.85 -19.38
N VAL A 930 -1.50 2.59 -18.27
CA VAL A 930 -0.33 3.38 -17.86
C VAL A 930 0.62 2.47 -17.08
N LYS A 931 1.92 2.58 -17.39
CA LYS A 931 3.00 1.93 -16.65
C LYS A 931 2.94 2.34 -15.18
N PRO A 932 2.86 1.40 -14.22
CA PRO A 932 3.30 1.63 -12.85
C PRO A 932 4.76 2.13 -12.83
N SER A 933 5.17 2.71 -11.70
CA SER A 933 6.58 2.98 -11.42
C SER A 933 7.37 1.67 -11.37
N GLU A 934 8.00 1.31 -12.50
CA GLU A 934 9.03 0.27 -12.54
C GLU A 934 10.17 0.67 -11.58
N PRO A 935 10.76 -0.27 -10.82
CA PRO A 935 12.03 -0.03 -10.15
C PRO A 935 13.03 0.56 -11.15
N LEU A 936 13.90 1.47 -10.71
CA LEU A 936 14.97 2.01 -11.56
C LEU A 936 16.06 0.95 -11.81
N ILE A 937 15.71 -0.07 -12.59
CA ILE A 937 16.63 -0.98 -13.28
C ILE A 937 17.38 -0.12 -14.30
N THR A 938 18.42 0.56 -13.83
CA THR A 938 19.31 1.33 -14.67
C THR A 938 19.89 0.41 -15.74
N ASN A 939 19.78 0.82 -17.01
CA ASN A 939 20.14 0.00 -18.19
C ASN A 939 21.63 -0.43 -18.26
N SER A 940 22.42 -0.12 -17.24
CA SER A 940 23.81 -0.54 -17.03
C SER A 940 23.96 -1.84 -16.21
N VAL A 941 22.96 -2.25 -15.42
CA VAL A 941 23.02 -3.50 -14.65
C VAL A 941 22.61 -4.68 -15.52
N SER A 942 23.59 -5.24 -16.25
CA SER A 942 23.39 -6.45 -17.05
C SER A 942 22.89 -7.63 -16.21
N GLN A 943 22.16 -8.57 -16.83
CA GLN A 943 21.60 -9.75 -16.15
C GLN A 943 22.68 -10.58 -15.43
N ASN A 944 23.89 -10.63 -16.00
CA ASN A 944 25.07 -11.28 -15.39
C ASN A 944 25.46 -10.64 -14.05
N ASN A 945 25.22 -9.34 -13.84
CA ASN A 945 25.48 -8.69 -12.56
C ASN A 945 24.39 -8.99 -11.52
N ILE A 946 23.11 -9.13 -11.91
CA ILE A 946 22.03 -9.53 -10.99
C ILE A 946 22.33 -10.92 -10.38
N MET A 947 22.70 -11.90 -11.21
CA MET A 947 23.15 -13.23 -10.76
C MET A 947 24.45 -13.19 -9.90
N ARG A 948 25.29 -12.16 -10.07
CA ARG A 948 26.54 -12.02 -9.29
C ARG A 948 26.35 -11.46 -7.87
N TYR A 949 25.23 -10.83 -7.53
CA TYR A 949 25.01 -10.33 -6.15
C TYR A 949 24.94 -11.50 -5.16
N GLN A 950 24.20 -12.57 -5.47
CA GLN A 950 24.05 -13.75 -4.61
C GLN A 950 25.40 -14.45 -4.32
N ASN A 951 26.30 -14.51 -5.29
CA ASN A 951 27.61 -15.15 -5.13
C ASN A 951 28.68 -14.24 -4.48
N ARG A 952 28.51 -12.91 -4.45
CA ARG A 952 29.56 -12.00 -3.93
C ARG A 952 29.56 -11.78 -2.41
N PHE A 953 28.49 -12.15 -1.71
CA PHE A 953 28.53 -12.26 -0.24
C PHE A 953 29.20 -13.55 0.25
N MET A 954 29.56 -14.48 -0.66
CA MET A 954 30.03 -15.83 -0.32
C MET A 954 31.49 -16.08 -0.77
N LEU A 955 32.38 -15.16 -0.38
CA LEU A 955 33.82 -15.47 -0.27
C LEU A 955 34.12 -15.77 1.21
N ASN A 956 34.83 -16.87 1.47
CA ASN A 956 34.95 -17.48 2.79
C ASN A 956 35.92 -16.74 3.73
N GLU A 957 35.82 -17.01 5.02
CA GLU A 957 36.67 -16.44 6.08
C GLU A 957 38.15 -16.90 6.03
N ASP A 958 38.52 -17.83 5.13
CA ASP A 958 39.82 -18.52 5.10
C ASP A 958 40.81 -18.03 4.01
N ASP A 959 40.38 -17.23 3.02
CA ASP A 959 41.32 -16.75 1.98
C ASP A 959 42.13 -15.53 2.47
N SER A 960 43.45 -15.70 2.51
CA SER A 960 44.39 -14.72 3.05
C SER A 960 44.40 -13.39 2.27
N MET A 961 44.66 -12.28 2.96
CA MET A 961 44.74 -10.94 2.38
C MET A 961 45.61 -10.87 1.10
N ASP A 962 44.97 -10.63 -0.03
CA ASP A 962 45.64 -10.13 -1.23
C ASP A 962 44.94 -8.87 -1.76
N ASN A 963 45.69 -7.77 -1.89
CA ASN A 963 45.16 -6.46 -2.23
C ASN A 963 45.06 -6.30 -3.76
N ASN A 964 44.19 -7.06 -4.42
CA ASN A 964 43.92 -6.90 -5.85
C ASN A 964 42.43 -6.94 -6.18
N VAL A 965 42.02 -5.99 -7.02
CA VAL A 965 40.69 -6.00 -7.63
C VAL A 965 40.70 -7.04 -8.74
N ILE A 966 39.75 -7.98 -8.73
CA ILE A 966 39.50 -8.87 -9.88
C ILE A 966 38.84 -8.03 -10.99
N VAL A 967 39.67 -7.33 -11.75
CA VAL A 967 39.33 -6.74 -13.05
C VAL A 967 39.61 -7.78 -14.12
N ASP A 968 38.57 -8.46 -14.59
CA ASP A 968 38.69 -9.39 -15.70
C ASP A 968 38.61 -8.64 -17.03
N ASN A 969 39.77 -8.44 -17.68
CA ASN A 969 39.90 -7.61 -18.88
C ASN A 969 39.39 -8.34 -20.13
N SER A 970 38.17 -8.02 -20.59
CA SER A 970 37.55 -8.64 -21.76
C SER A 970 36.91 -7.66 -22.77
N GLU A 971 37.36 -6.40 -22.83
CA GLU A 971 36.97 -5.41 -23.87
C GLU A 971 38.16 -4.82 -24.64
N THR A 972 38.99 -5.65 -25.29
CA THR A 972 40.03 -5.18 -26.23
C THR A 972 40.22 -6.09 -27.45
N SER A 973 39.28 -6.04 -28.41
CA SER A 973 39.56 -6.37 -29.83
C SER A 973 38.38 -6.06 -30.78
N SER A 974 38.20 -4.78 -31.13
CA SER A 974 37.34 -4.41 -32.26
C SER A 974 38.14 -4.30 -33.56
N HIS A 975 37.53 -4.76 -34.66
CA HIS A 975 37.93 -4.56 -36.07
C HIS A 975 39.28 -5.13 -36.55
N LEU A 976 39.20 -6.13 -37.43
CA LEU A 976 39.90 -6.10 -38.73
C LEU A 976 39.23 -7.03 -39.77
N VAL A 977 39.36 -6.67 -41.04
CA VAL A 977 39.02 -7.44 -42.27
C VAL A 977 37.55 -7.84 -42.49
N ARG A 978 36.89 -7.16 -43.43
CA ARG A 978 35.90 -7.78 -44.34
C ARG A 978 36.65 -8.59 -45.40
N ALA A 979 36.18 -9.79 -45.77
CA ALA A 979 35.65 -10.08 -47.13
C ALA A 979 35.55 -11.59 -47.51
N PHE A 980 34.53 -11.87 -48.33
CA PHE A 980 34.40 -12.93 -49.36
C PHE A 980 34.16 -14.43 -49.03
N PHE A 981 33.19 -14.98 -49.78
CA PHE A 981 33.00 -16.35 -50.33
C PHE A 981 33.27 -17.61 -49.46
N THR A 982 32.46 -18.69 -49.42
CA THR A 982 31.03 -19.04 -49.68
C THR A 982 30.88 -20.58 -49.53
N LEU A 983 29.67 -21.14 -49.75
CA LEU A 983 29.35 -22.52 -50.16
C LEU A 983 29.19 -23.62 -49.07
N GLN A 984 27.93 -24.08 -48.96
CA GLN A 984 27.47 -25.48 -49.00
C GLN A 984 27.95 -26.54 -47.97
N ASN A 985 26.98 -26.91 -47.11
CA ASN A 985 26.69 -28.27 -46.59
C ASN A 985 26.68 -29.38 -47.68
N PRO A 986 26.58 -30.71 -47.37
CA PRO A 986 26.52 -31.43 -46.06
C PRO A 986 27.38 -32.75 -45.97
N ILE A 987 27.09 -33.64 -45.00
CA ILE A 987 27.04 -35.16 -45.05
C ILE A 987 27.90 -35.99 -44.04
N PHE A 988 27.21 -36.50 -42.98
CA PHE A 988 27.18 -37.88 -42.38
C PHE A 988 28.38 -38.63 -41.70
N ILE A 989 28.23 -38.91 -40.37
CA ILE A 989 28.45 -40.15 -39.52
C ILE A 989 29.69 -41.11 -39.70
N PRO A 990 29.93 -42.19 -38.88
CA PRO A 990 29.59 -42.51 -37.46
C PRO A 990 30.67 -43.24 -36.57
N SER A 991 30.53 -43.16 -35.23
CA SER A 991 30.61 -44.26 -34.22
C SER A 991 31.91 -44.96 -33.69
N LEU A 992 31.73 -45.58 -32.49
CA LEU A 992 32.26 -46.85 -31.94
C LEU A 992 33.57 -46.92 -31.09
N ILE A 993 33.44 -47.48 -29.85
CA ILE A 993 34.43 -48.25 -29.01
C ILE A 993 35.69 -47.49 -28.49
N GLY A 994 36.26 -47.75 -27.29
CA GLY A 994 35.84 -48.62 -26.17
C GLY A 994 36.91 -48.88 -25.09
N SER A 995 36.51 -49.62 -24.05
CA SER A 995 37.16 -49.96 -22.76
C SER A 995 38.62 -50.50 -22.73
N ILE A 996 39.34 -50.38 -21.58
CA ILE A 996 39.98 -51.47 -20.75
C ILE A 996 40.99 -50.95 -19.67
N GLY A 997 41.10 -51.67 -18.53
CA GLY A 997 42.20 -51.58 -17.53
C GLY A 997 41.81 -50.94 -16.16
N VAL A 998 41.67 -51.58 -14.99
CA VAL A 998 42.03 -52.89 -14.35
C VAL A 998 43.37 -52.92 -13.59
N PHE A 999 43.32 -53.03 -12.24
CA PHE A 999 44.05 -53.92 -11.27
C PHE A 999 43.68 -53.46 -9.82
N PHE A 1000 42.96 -54.23 -8.98
CA PHE A 1000 43.42 -55.25 -7.97
C PHE A 1000 44.34 -54.67 -6.85
N VAL A 1001 44.20 -54.92 -5.53
CA VAL A 1001 43.89 -56.13 -4.70
C VAL A 1001 43.18 -55.69 -3.38
N PHE A 1002 42.00 -56.21 -2.99
CA PHE A 1002 41.73 -57.33 -2.02
C PHE A 1002 42.21 -57.10 -0.55
N ILE A 1003 41.39 -57.24 0.51
CA ILE A 1003 40.90 -58.48 1.17
C ILE A 1003 39.65 -58.13 2.04
N ILE A 1004 38.46 -58.74 1.82
CA ILE A 1004 37.91 -59.96 2.47
C ILE A 1004 37.33 -59.69 3.90
N LEU A 1005 36.10 -60.06 4.29
CA LEU A 1005 34.99 -60.89 3.73
C LEU A 1005 33.63 -60.16 4.01
N CYS A 1006 32.39 -60.67 3.89
CA CYS A 1006 31.88 -62.05 3.77
C CYS A 1006 30.66 -62.25 2.82
N ARG A 1007 29.45 -62.47 3.35
CA ARG A 1007 28.34 -63.27 2.76
C ARG A 1007 26.97 -62.86 3.36
N SER A 1008 25.79 -63.17 2.81
CA SER A 1008 25.42 -63.92 1.58
C SER A 1008 24.02 -63.55 1.04
N ARG A 1009 23.61 -64.11 -0.11
CA ARG A 1009 22.46 -63.72 -0.95
C ARG A 1009 21.67 -64.97 -1.43
N LEU A 1010 20.37 -64.81 -1.73
CA LEU A 1010 19.52 -65.72 -2.55
C LEU A 1010 19.19 -67.11 -1.93
N TYR A 1011 18.25 -67.95 -2.40
CA TYR A 1011 17.46 -68.11 -3.66
C TYR A 1011 16.19 -68.99 -3.34
N ARG A 1012 15.16 -69.35 -4.15
CA ARG A 1012 14.65 -69.15 -5.55
C ARG A 1012 13.20 -69.75 -5.65
N ILE A 1013 12.58 -69.76 -6.85
CA ILE A 1013 11.63 -70.80 -7.40
C ILE A 1013 10.13 -70.80 -6.93
N VAL A 1014 9.07 -70.97 -7.78
CA VAL A 1014 8.89 -70.87 -9.26
C VAL A 1014 7.40 -70.97 -9.77
N ILE A 1015 7.01 -70.23 -10.85
CA ILE A 1015 5.94 -70.52 -11.89
C ILE A 1015 4.41 -70.51 -11.47
N PHE A 1016 3.34 -70.27 -12.27
CA PHE A 1016 3.01 -70.33 -13.73
C PHE A 1016 1.95 -69.25 -14.21
N MET A 1017 2.02 -68.79 -15.48
CA MET A 1017 0.98 -68.53 -16.56
C MET A 1017 -0.51 -68.12 -16.28
N LEU A 1018 -1.36 -67.54 -17.19
CA LEU A 1018 -1.40 -67.25 -18.67
C LEU A 1018 -2.31 -66.01 -19.02
N TYR A 1019 -1.94 -65.24 -20.07
CA TYR A 1019 -2.75 -64.54 -21.13
C TYR A 1019 -3.94 -63.56 -20.88
N GLY A 1020 -4.00 -62.48 -21.69
CA GLY A 1020 -5.23 -61.73 -22.04
C GLY A 1020 -5.00 -60.30 -22.60
N ASN A 1021 -5.32 -60.03 -23.88
CA ASN A 1021 -5.14 -58.73 -24.56
C ASN A 1021 -6.46 -58.18 -25.15
N GLY A 1022 -6.62 -56.85 -25.26
CA GLY A 1022 -7.70 -56.25 -26.10
C GLY A 1022 -7.94 -54.74 -25.96
N PHE A 1023 -7.61 -53.96 -27.00
CA PHE A 1023 -8.00 -52.55 -27.19
C PHE A 1023 -9.03 -52.46 -28.33
N TYR A 1024 -10.04 -51.57 -28.27
CA TYR A 1024 -10.72 -51.03 -29.47
C TYR A 1024 -11.39 -49.66 -29.21
N HIS A 1025 -11.95 -49.04 -30.25
CA HIS A 1025 -12.02 -47.58 -30.37
C HIS A 1025 -13.26 -47.11 -31.18
N ARG A 1026 -13.92 -46.03 -30.72
CA ARG A 1026 -14.57 -44.95 -31.53
C ARG A 1026 -15.82 -45.28 -32.40
N LYS A 1027 -16.99 -44.66 -32.10
CA LYS A 1027 -17.86 -43.84 -33.02
C LYS A 1027 -19.28 -43.52 -32.48
N SER A 1028 -19.84 -42.40 -32.96
CA SER A 1028 -21.28 -42.05 -33.03
C SER A 1028 -21.74 -42.09 -34.52
N PRO A 1029 -23.04 -41.96 -34.92
CA PRO A 1029 -23.84 -40.72 -34.78
C PRO A 1029 -25.40 -40.89 -34.71
N ASN A 1030 -26.14 -39.78 -34.91
CA ASN A 1030 -27.56 -39.65 -35.30
C ASN A 1030 -28.69 -39.88 -34.26
N SER A 1031 -29.93 -39.38 -34.50
CA SER A 1031 -30.36 -37.96 -34.53
C SER A 1031 -31.91 -37.79 -34.58
N ARG A 1032 -32.42 -36.70 -33.94
CA ARG A 1032 -33.75 -36.04 -34.08
C ARG A 1032 -35.07 -36.86 -33.99
N LEU A 1033 -35.96 -36.46 -33.06
CA LEU A 1033 -37.21 -35.71 -33.37
C LEU A 1033 -37.95 -35.18 -32.10
N LYS A 1034 -38.94 -34.30 -32.30
CA LYS A 1034 -39.81 -33.60 -31.31
C LYS A 1034 -41.31 -33.96 -31.62
N PRO A 1035 -42.40 -33.35 -31.04
CA PRO A 1035 -42.57 -32.40 -29.91
C PRO A 1035 -43.70 -32.80 -28.90
N ILE A 1036 -44.01 -31.94 -27.90
CA ILE A 1036 -45.34 -31.30 -27.66
C ILE A 1036 -45.33 -30.48 -26.33
N SER A 1037 -46.30 -29.59 -26.14
CA SER A 1037 -46.31 -28.47 -25.17
C SER A 1037 -47.34 -28.57 -24.04
N LYS A 1038 -47.09 -27.85 -22.92
CA LYS A 1038 -48.02 -27.04 -22.10
C LYS A 1038 -47.27 -26.48 -20.84
N ASN A 1039 -47.81 -25.59 -20.00
CA ASN A 1039 -48.43 -24.24 -20.14
C ASN A 1039 -48.82 -23.75 -18.71
N ARG A 1040 -48.78 -22.43 -18.41
CA ARG A 1040 -49.27 -21.75 -17.16
C ARG A 1040 -48.45 -22.04 -15.87
N GLN A 1041 -48.08 -21.11 -14.97
CA GLN A 1041 -48.67 -19.91 -14.28
C GLN A 1041 -49.07 -20.22 -12.81
N TYR A 1042 -49.14 -19.17 -11.97
CA TYR A 1042 -49.28 -19.07 -10.47
C TYR A 1042 -47.93 -18.80 -9.75
N HIS A 1043 -47.56 -17.62 -9.21
CA HIS A 1043 -48.21 -16.32 -8.90
C HIS A 1043 -48.86 -16.21 -7.49
N PHE A 1044 -48.49 -15.16 -6.71
CA PHE A 1044 -49.04 -14.70 -5.39
C PHE A 1044 -48.70 -15.56 -4.13
N MET A 1045 -48.52 -15.04 -2.88
CA MET A 1045 -48.42 -13.66 -2.35
C MET A 1045 -47.73 -13.55 -0.95
N SER A 1046 -47.11 -12.38 -0.66
CA SER A 1046 -47.05 -11.60 0.61
C SER A 1046 -46.82 -12.19 2.04
N SER A 1047 -45.79 -11.61 2.69
CA SER A 1047 -45.83 -10.84 3.97
C SER A 1047 -45.75 -11.51 5.36
N LEU A 1048 -45.12 -10.73 6.27
CA LEU A 1048 -45.05 -10.83 7.75
C LEU A 1048 -44.21 -12.02 8.30
N SER A 1049 -43.39 -11.87 9.36
CA SER A 1049 -43.07 -10.71 10.20
C SER A 1049 -41.61 -10.73 10.73
N LYS A 1050 -41.16 -9.58 11.27
CA LYS A 1050 -39.99 -9.41 12.17
C LYS A 1050 -40.10 -10.27 13.46
N PRO A 1051 -39.05 -10.45 14.30
CA PRO A 1051 -37.79 -9.70 14.40
C PRO A 1051 -36.78 -9.89 13.26
#